data_AF-A0AA40YM11-F1
#
_entry.id   AF-A0AA40YM11-F1
#
_cell.length_a   1.000
_cell.length_b   1.000
_cell.length_c   1.000
_cell.angle_alpha   90.00
_cell.angle_beta   90.00
_cell.angle_gamma   90.00
#
_symmetry.space_group_name_H-M   'P 1'
#
loop_
_entity.id
_entity.type
_entity.pdbx_description
1 polymer ?
#
loop_
_entity_poly.entity_id
_entity_poly.type
_entity_poly.pdbx_seq_one_letter_code
_entity_poly.pdbx_strand_id
1 'polypeptide(L)'
;MDDNGFDWGTFLRRWQDEWVPSEDEAEELAEGDLTLADLALASPPASEAEVADTERRLGTRLPPSYRGFLLASNGWSLRDDSIHQLGAAHEIGWFGDPFGMTPMYRESLDERATEQQVLLAGMWERALQLETDSDMSYALLDPGDTDEDGEWALYVYHGWSGEYPTRYPSFRAYMQRRYESFHAERAQLPEFVNDTTRARDADVARAREEALSGRWEAARELLAAAKRYGRPGAWGMLGQLDVLAQGVGRGRTYFGGLVADPRCTDELVPVMALAHVRDGRPERPFVLGVETDGGIQAAADAIHARVRDGSYRYAPDGDFGRAVAEAREAARWGDTDAAWRVIRAALPSWSPPAPGLLAPLGLLADPVLGPVVTQERGRELLATPRAGRRGTAPEPVPDLDPPGLGWLAESRRWNAPYGSYRCLWVEGVEPEALPGLVGEEAGAGLTAPPVRPAGWFPHDVRRQRDESAPWEDRAVVAVGRTGSGWAFGFDPAARTRGPGHFFVSPAAEASRGGGRAVVLWMRRGRDGLPAVFHLSVAERGEVLYAFTVRGTDVERSGPVPEALDPAGVLSGADGTDHERRLLAALEEEFGLSLPRHALAEGILPELTTRSWNRAPREGEAFAYATVTISPR
;
A
#
# COMPACT_ATOMS: atom_id res chain seq x y z
N MET A 1 31.19 -31.19 -24.91
CA MET A 1 29.95 -30.59 -25.45
C MET A 1 29.15 -30.19 -24.23
N ASP A 2 29.55 -29.07 -23.64
CA ASP A 2 28.82 -28.42 -22.56
C ASP A 2 28.08 -27.26 -23.23
N ASP A 3 26.91 -27.56 -23.77
CA ASP A 3 26.01 -26.59 -24.40
C ASP A 3 25.17 -25.95 -23.29
N ASN A 4 25.79 -25.04 -22.55
CA ASN A 4 25.12 -24.27 -21.50
C ASN A 4 25.38 -22.77 -21.68
N GLY A 5 24.40 -22.08 -22.27
CA GLY A 5 24.01 -20.76 -21.82
C GLY A 5 24.43 -19.57 -22.69
N PHE A 6 23.49 -19.09 -23.51
CA PHE A 6 23.47 -17.79 -24.22
C PHE A 6 24.38 -17.68 -25.46
N ASP A 7 23.73 -17.59 -26.63
CA ASP A 7 24.39 -17.36 -27.92
C ASP A 7 24.62 -15.85 -28.13
N TRP A 8 25.84 -15.39 -27.79
CA TRP A 8 26.30 -14.03 -28.04
C TRP A 8 26.23 -13.64 -29.51
N GLY A 9 26.58 -14.54 -30.43
CA GLY A 9 26.59 -14.24 -31.86
C GLY A 9 25.19 -13.91 -32.38
N THR A 10 24.17 -14.67 -31.97
CA THR A 10 22.78 -14.38 -32.31
C THR A 10 22.26 -13.13 -31.61
N PHE A 11 22.59 -12.93 -30.34
CA PHE A 11 22.18 -11.74 -29.59
C PHE A 11 22.72 -10.43 -30.20
N LEU A 12 24.03 -10.38 -30.47
CA LEU A 12 24.69 -9.18 -31.01
C LEU A 12 24.26 -8.90 -32.46
N ARG A 13 24.14 -9.93 -33.30
CA ARG A 13 23.59 -9.74 -34.66
C ARG A 13 22.19 -9.15 -34.62
N ARG A 14 21.30 -9.68 -33.77
CA ARG A 14 19.96 -9.12 -33.62
C ARG A 14 20.00 -7.66 -33.18
N TRP A 15 20.87 -7.29 -32.23
CA TRP A 15 21.01 -5.89 -31.83
C TRP A 15 21.48 -5.03 -33.00
N GLN A 16 22.51 -5.46 -33.74
CA GLN A 16 22.99 -4.76 -34.93
C GLN A 16 21.89 -4.57 -35.99
N ASP A 17 21.10 -5.62 -36.26
CA ASP A 17 20.03 -5.61 -37.26
C ASP A 17 18.85 -4.71 -36.85
N GLU A 18 18.60 -4.58 -35.55
CA GLU A 18 17.53 -3.75 -34.99
C GLU A 18 17.96 -2.30 -34.71
N TRP A 19 19.26 -2.01 -34.78
CA TRP A 19 19.79 -0.68 -34.48
C TRP A 19 19.38 0.34 -35.53
N VAL A 20 19.04 1.54 -35.07
CA VAL A 20 18.66 2.68 -35.92
C VAL A 20 19.45 3.92 -35.47
N PRO A 21 19.93 4.73 -36.42
CA PRO A 21 20.69 5.96 -36.12
C PRO A 21 19.84 6.98 -35.35
N SER A 22 20.50 7.83 -34.59
CA SER A 22 19.88 9.02 -34.00
C SER A 22 19.47 10.03 -35.09
N GLU A 23 18.69 11.06 -34.75
CA GLU A 23 18.33 12.12 -35.71
C GLU A 23 19.56 12.83 -36.27
N ASP A 24 20.52 13.16 -35.40
CA ASP A 24 21.79 13.80 -35.78
C ASP A 24 22.60 12.90 -36.72
N GLU A 25 22.72 11.60 -36.40
CA GLU A 25 23.43 10.63 -37.26
C GLU A 25 22.72 10.40 -38.59
N ALA A 26 21.39 10.46 -38.61
CA ALA A 26 20.60 10.37 -39.84
C ALA A 26 20.80 11.60 -40.73
N GLU A 27 20.96 12.79 -40.14
CA GLU A 27 21.32 14.02 -40.86
C GLU A 27 22.74 13.92 -41.44
N GLU A 28 23.73 13.52 -40.65
CA GLU A 28 25.11 13.32 -41.11
C GLU A 28 25.23 12.26 -42.23
N LEU A 29 24.44 11.17 -42.15
CA LEU A 29 24.32 10.20 -43.24
C LEU A 29 23.73 10.81 -44.51
N ALA A 30 22.73 11.68 -44.39
CA ALA A 30 22.08 12.33 -45.53
C ALA A 30 22.99 13.38 -46.18
N GLU A 31 23.81 14.06 -45.38
CA GLU A 31 24.84 15.01 -45.82
C GLU A 31 26.07 14.30 -46.42
N GLY A 32 26.25 13.01 -46.12
CA GLY A 32 27.33 12.17 -46.64
C GLY A 32 28.62 12.24 -45.83
N ASP A 33 28.56 12.81 -44.63
CA ASP A 33 29.68 12.94 -43.69
C ASP A 33 29.96 11.62 -42.94
N LEU A 34 28.97 10.72 -42.89
CA LEU A 34 29.08 9.35 -42.36
C LEU A 34 28.63 8.30 -43.39
N THR A 35 29.14 7.08 -43.25
CA THR A 35 28.63 5.90 -43.96
C THR A 35 27.97 4.90 -43.01
N LEU A 36 27.10 4.04 -43.53
CA LEU A 36 26.52 2.93 -42.74
C LEU A 36 27.59 1.97 -42.17
N ALA A 37 28.77 1.90 -42.77
CA ALA A 37 29.87 1.11 -42.23
C ALA A 37 30.49 1.76 -40.97
N ASP A 38 30.50 3.10 -40.91
CA ASP A 38 30.96 3.85 -39.73
C ASP A 38 29.97 3.77 -38.56
N LEU A 39 28.74 3.30 -38.83
CA LEU A 39 27.68 3.06 -37.84
C LEU A 39 27.61 1.60 -37.37
N ALA A 40 28.53 0.73 -37.80
CA ALA A 40 28.58 -0.64 -37.30
C ALA A 40 28.88 -0.66 -35.79
N LEU A 41 28.06 -1.37 -35.02
CA LEU A 41 28.25 -1.56 -33.58
C LEU A 41 29.29 -2.64 -33.30
N ALA A 42 29.29 -3.69 -34.12
CA ALA A 42 30.13 -4.85 -33.94
C ALA A 42 31.53 -4.67 -34.51
N SER A 43 32.54 -5.16 -33.79
CA SER A 43 33.90 -5.37 -34.30
C SER A 43 34.08 -6.83 -34.75
N PRO A 44 35.05 -7.14 -35.63
CA PRO A 44 35.39 -8.52 -35.96
C PRO A 44 35.62 -9.37 -34.70
N PRO A 45 35.16 -10.63 -34.64
CA PRO A 45 35.32 -11.47 -33.46
C PRO A 45 36.80 -11.73 -33.13
N ALA A 46 37.14 -11.81 -31.83
CA ALA A 46 38.48 -12.15 -31.40
C ALA A 46 38.73 -13.65 -31.62
N SER A 47 39.94 -14.00 -32.01
CA SER A 47 40.38 -15.40 -32.00
C SER A 47 40.63 -15.89 -30.57
N GLU A 48 40.51 -17.19 -30.35
CA GLU A 48 40.86 -17.83 -29.06
C GLU A 48 42.31 -17.52 -28.65
N ALA A 49 43.22 -17.34 -29.61
CA ALA A 49 44.60 -16.98 -29.36
C ALA A 49 44.75 -15.57 -28.80
N GLU A 50 44.00 -14.60 -29.33
CA GLU A 50 43.99 -13.21 -28.85
C GLU A 50 43.41 -13.13 -27.43
N VAL A 51 42.27 -13.78 -27.19
CA VAL A 51 41.66 -13.79 -25.84
C VAL A 51 42.59 -14.48 -24.83
N ALA A 52 43.20 -15.61 -25.20
CA ALA A 52 44.16 -16.28 -24.33
C ALA A 52 45.43 -15.45 -24.09
N ASP A 53 45.83 -14.60 -25.03
CA ASP A 53 46.94 -13.67 -24.83
C ASP A 53 46.61 -12.56 -23.84
N THR A 54 45.41 -11.99 -23.97
CA THR A 54 44.87 -11.05 -23.00
C THR A 54 44.79 -11.64 -21.59
N GLU A 55 44.29 -12.85 -21.44
CA GLU A 55 44.27 -13.54 -20.13
C GLU A 55 45.67 -13.75 -19.56
N ARG A 56 46.65 -14.11 -20.39
CA ARG A 56 48.06 -14.20 -19.96
C ARG A 56 48.62 -12.85 -19.52
N ARG A 57 48.30 -11.77 -20.26
CA ARG A 57 48.73 -10.40 -19.96
C ARG A 57 48.12 -9.90 -18.65
N LEU A 58 46.83 -10.18 -18.41
CA LEU A 58 46.11 -9.78 -17.20
C LEU A 58 46.44 -10.68 -16.00
N GLY A 59 46.97 -11.87 -16.24
CA GLY A 59 47.34 -12.84 -15.19
C GLY A 59 46.16 -13.62 -14.62
N THR A 60 45.00 -13.58 -15.28
CA THR A 60 43.76 -14.25 -14.85
C THR A 60 42.91 -14.66 -16.06
N ARG A 61 42.05 -15.66 -15.87
CA ARG A 61 41.03 -16.04 -16.85
C ARG A 61 39.88 -15.03 -16.79
N LEU A 62 39.39 -14.59 -17.94
CA LEU A 62 38.23 -13.72 -18.02
C LEU A 62 36.96 -14.49 -17.63
N PRO A 63 35.93 -13.83 -17.05
CA PRO A 63 34.69 -14.49 -16.71
C PRO A 63 33.99 -15.03 -17.97
N PRO A 64 33.28 -16.16 -17.88
CA PRO A 64 32.77 -16.89 -19.05
C PRO A 64 31.98 -16.01 -20.03
N SER A 65 31.10 -15.13 -19.53
CA SER A 65 30.26 -14.29 -20.37
C SER A 65 31.05 -13.23 -21.14
N TYR A 66 32.06 -12.61 -20.52
CA TYR A 66 32.89 -11.61 -21.19
C TYR A 66 33.85 -12.25 -22.20
N ARG A 67 34.40 -13.43 -21.86
CA ARG A 67 35.16 -14.24 -22.82
C ARG A 67 34.32 -14.59 -24.05
N GLY A 68 33.09 -15.08 -23.84
CA GLY A 68 32.16 -15.42 -24.90
C GLY A 68 31.77 -14.23 -25.77
N PHE A 69 31.63 -13.05 -25.17
CA PHE A 69 31.41 -11.80 -25.90
C PHE A 69 32.58 -11.45 -26.82
N LEU A 70 33.83 -11.47 -26.34
CA LEU A 70 35.01 -11.15 -27.16
C LEU A 70 35.16 -12.10 -28.37
N LEU A 71 34.84 -13.39 -28.16
CA LEU A 71 34.84 -14.40 -29.23
C LEU A 71 33.69 -14.21 -30.24
N ALA A 72 32.68 -13.41 -29.93
CA ALA A 72 31.58 -13.06 -30.83
C ALA A 72 31.75 -11.65 -31.46
N SER A 73 32.35 -10.71 -30.73
CA SER A 73 32.68 -9.34 -31.17
C SER A 73 33.83 -8.80 -30.32
N ASN A 74 34.97 -8.45 -30.95
CA ASN A 74 36.16 -7.97 -30.25
C ASN A 74 36.06 -6.47 -29.92
N GLY A 75 35.09 -6.10 -29.10
CA GLY A 75 34.69 -4.71 -28.86
C GLY A 75 33.28 -4.43 -29.38
N TRP A 76 32.65 -3.37 -28.88
CA TRP A 76 31.28 -3.02 -29.23
C TRP A 76 31.01 -1.53 -29.02
N SER A 77 30.43 -0.87 -30.02
CA SER A 77 29.97 0.52 -29.90
C SER A 77 28.55 0.56 -29.34
N LEU A 78 28.35 1.41 -28.33
CA LEU A 78 27.07 1.60 -27.63
C LEU A 78 26.39 2.92 -28.04
N ARG A 79 27.10 3.79 -28.78
CA ARG A 79 26.74 5.08 -29.43
C ARG A 79 25.93 6.09 -28.61
N ASP A 80 24.78 5.72 -28.06
CA ASP A 80 23.85 6.61 -27.35
C ASP A 80 23.90 6.46 -25.82
N ASP A 81 25.07 6.16 -25.25
CA ASP A 81 25.19 5.99 -23.81
C ASP A 81 26.47 6.57 -23.28
N SER A 82 26.47 6.87 -21.98
CA SER A 82 27.62 7.29 -21.19
C SER A 82 28.90 6.47 -21.44
N ILE A 83 28.76 5.16 -21.67
CA ILE A 83 29.84 4.32 -22.21
C ILE A 83 29.63 4.24 -23.73
N HIS A 84 30.48 4.93 -24.49
CA HIS A 84 30.38 4.99 -25.96
C HIS A 84 30.97 3.73 -26.60
N GLN A 85 32.09 3.21 -26.09
CA GLN A 85 32.77 2.07 -26.69
C GLN A 85 33.37 1.10 -25.66
N LEU A 86 33.08 -0.18 -25.84
CA LEU A 86 33.76 -1.29 -25.18
C LEU A 86 34.97 -1.73 -26.01
N GLY A 87 36.12 -1.81 -25.36
CA GLY A 87 37.40 -2.10 -26.01
C GLY A 87 37.56 -3.54 -26.47
N ALA A 88 38.45 -3.72 -27.43
CA ALA A 88 38.93 -5.03 -27.86
C ALA A 88 39.77 -5.70 -26.76
N ALA A 89 39.98 -7.01 -26.88
CA ALA A 89 40.72 -7.81 -25.91
C ALA A 89 42.13 -7.25 -25.59
N HIS A 90 42.79 -6.61 -26.55
CA HIS A 90 44.13 -6.05 -26.36
C HIS A 90 44.13 -4.65 -25.71
N GLU A 91 42.98 -3.97 -25.68
CA GLU A 91 42.83 -2.58 -25.20
C GLU A 91 42.45 -2.51 -23.72
N ILE A 92 41.81 -3.56 -23.19
CA ILE A 92 41.39 -3.62 -21.78
C ILE A 92 42.56 -3.75 -20.81
N GLY A 93 42.40 -3.23 -19.60
CA GLY A 93 43.45 -3.19 -18.58
C GLY A 93 42.93 -2.94 -17.17
N TRP A 94 43.77 -3.14 -16.17
CA TRP A 94 43.41 -2.87 -14.77
C TRP A 94 43.20 -1.37 -14.56
N PHE A 95 42.09 -1.00 -13.90
CA PHE A 95 41.74 0.39 -13.65
C PHE A 95 42.75 1.05 -12.69
N GLY A 96 43.09 0.37 -11.60
CA GLY A 96 44.16 0.78 -10.69
C GLY A 96 43.86 2.02 -9.86
N ASP A 97 42.59 2.34 -9.65
CA ASP A 97 42.09 3.47 -8.86
C ASP A 97 42.80 4.82 -9.12
N PRO A 98 42.76 5.34 -10.35
CA PRO A 98 43.51 6.54 -10.74
C PRO A 98 43.01 7.82 -10.02
N PHE A 99 41.80 7.78 -9.44
CA PHE A 99 41.18 8.91 -8.75
C PHE A 99 41.22 8.79 -7.22
N GLY A 100 41.77 7.71 -6.66
CA GLY A 100 41.84 7.52 -5.22
C GLY A 100 40.47 7.36 -4.57
N MET A 101 39.56 6.65 -5.22
CA MET A 101 38.21 6.34 -4.74
C MET A 101 38.24 5.32 -3.60
N THR A 102 39.19 4.40 -3.60
CA THR A 102 39.26 3.32 -2.61
C THR A 102 39.40 3.84 -1.17
N PRO A 103 40.34 4.75 -0.84
CA PRO A 103 40.40 5.34 0.49
C PRO A 103 39.09 6.01 0.91
N MET A 104 38.46 6.77 0.03
CA MET A 104 37.20 7.48 0.31
C MET A 104 36.07 6.51 0.67
N TYR A 105 35.95 5.40 -0.06
CA TYR A 105 34.92 4.41 0.21
C TYR A 105 35.23 3.58 1.47
N ARG A 106 36.51 3.24 1.70
CA ARG A 106 36.95 2.53 2.92
C ARG A 106 36.70 3.35 4.18
N GLU A 107 36.91 4.67 4.14
CA GLU A 107 36.61 5.58 5.26
C GLU A 107 35.13 5.61 5.65
N SER A 108 34.24 5.32 4.69
CA SER A 108 32.79 5.27 4.91
C SER A 108 32.30 3.94 5.49
N LEU A 109 33.17 2.93 5.63
CA LEU A 109 32.81 1.63 6.20
C LEU A 109 32.83 1.70 7.73
N ASP A 110 31.74 1.24 8.36
CA ASP A 110 31.64 1.07 9.81
C ASP A 110 31.40 -0.40 10.19
N GLU A 111 31.21 -0.68 11.48
CA GLU A 111 30.95 -2.04 12.00
C GLU A 111 29.64 -2.66 11.47
N ARG A 112 28.78 -1.89 10.81
CA ARG A 112 27.51 -2.33 10.20
C ARG A 112 27.59 -2.45 8.68
N ALA A 113 28.76 -2.21 8.08
CA ALA A 113 28.91 -2.29 6.64
C ALA A 113 28.55 -3.69 6.11
N THR A 114 27.81 -3.72 5.01
CA THR A 114 27.47 -4.97 4.32
C THR A 114 28.65 -5.50 3.53
N GLU A 115 28.64 -6.79 3.23
CA GLU A 115 29.65 -7.43 2.37
C GLU A 115 29.74 -6.71 1.01
N GLN A 116 28.61 -6.31 0.43
CA GLN A 116 28.59 -5.55 -0.83
C GLN A 116 29.26 -4.19 -0.71
N GLN A 117 29.17 -3.51 0.45
CA GLN A 117 29.86 -2.23 0.66
C GLN A 117 31.38 -2.43 0.75
N VAL A 118 31.82 -3.51 1.39
CA VAL A 118 33.25 -3.86 1.47
C VAL A 118 33.80 -4.24 0.10
N LEU A 119 33.05 -5.03 -0.68
CA LEU A 119 33.39 -5.38 -2.05
C LEU A 119 33.51 -4.10 -2.91
N LEU A 120 32.48 -3.25 -2.91
CA LEU A 120 32.47 -1.98 -3.65
C LEU A 120 33.66 -1.09 -3.27
N ALA A 121 34.01 -0.99 -1.99
CA ALA A 121 35.12 -0.15 -1.55
C ALA A 121 36.46 -0.61 -2.13
N GLY A 122 36.70 -1.92 -2.22
CA GLY A 122 37.94 -2.44 -2.80
C GLY A 122 37.91 -2.65 -4.32
N MET A 123 36.75 -2.51 -4.97
CA MET A 123 36.57 -2.73 -6.41
C MET A 123 37.47 -1.81 -7.24
N TRP A 124 37.60 -0.53 -6.88
CA TRP A 124 38.34 0.47 -7.65
C TRP A 124 39.82 0.11 -7.89
N GLU A 125 40.50 -0.49 -6.91
CA GLU A 125 41.92 -0.88 -7.01
C GLU A 125 42.13 -2.12 -7.91
N ARG A 126 41.13 -3.00 -8.02
CA ARG A 126 41.28 -4.35 -8.60
C ARG A 126 40.42 -4.61 -9.83
N ALA A 127 39.50 -3.72 -10.16
CA ALA A 127 38.61 -3.91 -11.28
C ALA A 127 39.33 -3.75 -12.62
N LEU A 128 38.86 -4.52 -13.60
CA LEU A 128 39.26 -4.46 -14.99
C LEU A 128 38.40 -3.41 -15.71
N GLN A 129 39.04 -2.43 -16.34
CA GLN A 129 38.38 -1.42 -17.15
C GLN A 129 38.06 -1.98 -18.54
N LEU A 130 36.80 -1.86 -18.97
CA LEU A 130 36.32 -2.44 -20.23
C LEU A 130 36.13 -1.41 -21.34
N GLU A 131 35.81 -0.17 -20.98
CA GLU A 131 35.55 0.92 -21.91
C GLU A 131 36.84 1.57 -22.41
N THR A 132 36.82 2.01 -23.67
CA THR A 132 37.90 2.80 -24.29
C THR A 132 37.46 4.23 -24.59
N ASP A 133 36.15 4.47 -24.68
CA ASP A 133 35.56 5.78 -24.91
C ASP A 133 34.26 5.94 -24.11
N SER A 134 34.11 7.07 -23.43
CA SER A 134 33.02 7.38 -22.49
C SER A 134 32.98 8.87 -22.11
N ASP A 135 31.87 9.29 -21.51
CA ASP A 135 31.64 10.64 -21.00
C ASP A 135 32.12 10.86 -19.55
N MET A 136 33.32 10.36 -19.20
CA MET A 136 33.79 10.21 -17.81
C MET A 136 32.97 9.16 -17.03
N SER A 137 32.52 8.13 -17.74
CA SER A 137 31.86 6.96 -17.16
C SER A 137 32.75 5.73 -17.28
N TYR A 138 32.70 4.84 -16.29
CA TYR A 138 33.62 3.70 -16.19
C TYR A 138 32.85 2.39 -16.06
N ALA A 139 33.16 1.40 -16.91
CA ALA A 139 32.62 0.05 -16.88
C ALA A 139 33.67 -0.91 -16.29
N LEU A 140 33.54 -1.18 -15.01
CA LEU A 140 34.57 -1.83 -14.17
C LEU A 140 34.14 -3.24 -13.79
N LEU A 141 34.85 -4.25 -14.28
CA LEU A 141 34.58 -5.67 -14.04
C LEU A 141 35.45 -6.18 -12.88
N ASP A 142 34.83 -6.66 -11.80
CA ASP A 142 35.53 -6.91 -10.54
C ASP A 142 35.78 -8.41 -10.25
N PRO A 143 37.04 -8.89 -10.34
CA PRO A 143 37.37 -10.27 -10.00
C PRO A 143 37.20 -10.61 -8.50
N GLY A 144 37.11 -9.61 -7.62
CA GLY A 144 36.87 -9.82 -6.19
C GLY A 144 35.40 -10.06 -5.84
N ASP A 145 34.48 -9.74 -6.75
CA ASP A 145 33.04 -9.97 -6.61
C ASP A 145 32.59 -11.00 -7.66
N THR A 146 32.88 -12.28 -7.37
CA THR A 146 32.64 -13.42 -8.25
C THR A 146 31.52 -14.30 -7.71
N ASP A 147 30.61 -14.73 -8.57
CA ASP A 147 29.53 -15.67 -8.21
C ASP A 147 29.91 -17.16 -8.38
N GLU A 148 28.97 -18.05 -8.12
CA GLU A 148 29.18 -19.51 -8.19
C GLU A 148 29.46 -20.02 -9.62
N ASP A 149 29.05 -19.27 -10.64
CA ASP A 149 29.26 -19.60 -12.06
C ASP A 149 30.61 -19.08 -12.57
N GLY A 150 31.38 -18.38 -11.72
CA GLY A 150 32.64 -17.75 -12.08
C GLY A 150 32.46 -16.43 -12.85
N GLU A 151 31.26 -15.85 -12.84
CA GLU A 151 31.00 -14.53 -13.39
C GLU A 151 31.45 -13.44 -12.42
N TRP A 152 32.03 -12.38 -12.96
CA TRP A 152 32.45 -11.21 -12.19
C TRP A 152 31.37 -10.14 -12.27
N ALA A 153 31.07 -9.49 -11.15
CA ALA A 153 30.18 -8.34 -11.13
C ALA A 153 30.77 -7.19 -11.95
N LEU A 154 29.90 -6.48 -12.67
CA LEU A 154 30.26 -5.28 -13.42
C LEU A 154 29.67 -4.06 -12.73
N TYR A 155 30.49 -3.04 -12.49
CA TYR A 155 30.09 -1.77 -11.92
C TYR A 155 30.16 -0.69 -12.99
N VAL A 156 29.08 0.08 -13.14
CA VAL A 156 29.08 1.29 -13.97
C VAL A 156 29.09 2.50 -13.06
N TYR A 157 30.10 3.34 -13.21
CA TYR A 157 30.23 4.59 -12.46
C TYR A 157 30.19 5.79 -13.39
N HIS A 158 29.35 6.78 -13.08
CA HIS A 158 29.29 8.05 -13.81
C HIS A 158 30.00 9.12 -12.97
N GLY A 159 31.17 9.59 -13.39
CA GLY A 159 31.98 10.56 -12.63
C GLY A 159 31.27 11.90 -12.39
N TRP A 160 30.24 12.19 -13.18
CA TRP A 160 29.46 13.42 -13.13
C TRP A 160 28.16 13.33 -12.31
N SER A 161 27.69 12.12 -11.95
CA SER A 161 26.35 11.96 -11.33
C SER A 161 26.33 12.27 -9.84
N GLY A 162 27.46 12.09 -9.15
CA GLY A 162 27.53 12.12 -7.68
C GLY A 162 26.85 10.92 -7.01
N GLU A 163 26.41 9.93 -7.78
CA GLU A 163 25.80 8.70 -7.30
C GLU A 163 26.83 7.58 -7.10
N TYR A 164 26.46 6.54 -6.35
CA TYR A 164 27.27 5.33 -6.20
C TYR A 164 27.28 4.51 -7.51
N PRO A 165 28.34 3.72 -7.79
CA PRO A 165 28.36 2.84 -8.95
C PRO A 165 27.19 1.86 -8.98
N THR A 166 26.57 1.71 -10.14
CA THR A 166 25.50 0.72 -10.36
C THR A 166 26.12 -0.66 -10.57
N ARG A 167 25.79 -1.62 -9.70
CA ARG A 167 26.27 -3.01 -9.80
C ARG A 167 25.35 -3.87 -10.67
N TYR A 168 25.96 -4.60 -11.59
CA TYR A 168 25.38 -5.68 -12.37
C TYR A 168 26.01 -7.02 -11.93
N PRO A 169 25.25 -8.12 -11.86
CA PRO A 169 25.80 -9.40 -11.42
C PRO A 169 26.82 -10.00 -12.39
N SER A 170 26.79 -9.64 -13.66
CA SER A 170 27.74 -10.10 -14.68
C SER A 170 27.81 -9.14 -15.87
N PHE A 171 28.85 -9.29 -16.71
CA PHE A 171 28.96 -8.56 -17.98
C PHE A 171 27.75 -8.84 -18.90
N ARG A 172 27.28 -10.10 -18.96
CA ARG A 172 26.06 -10.45 -19.69
C ARG A 172 24.84 -9.67 -19.21
N ALA A 173 24.64 -9.57 -17.90
CA ALA A 173 23.51 -8.84 -17.34
C ALA A 173 23.56 -7.35 -17.72
N TYR A 174 24.76 -6.76 -17.73
CA TYR A 174 24.98 -5.41 -18.23
C TYR A 174 24.59 -5.28 -19.71
N MET A 175 25.12 -6.12 -20.60
CA MET A 175 24.80 -6.05 -22.03
C MET A 175 23.31 -6.25 -22.34
N GLN A 176 22.64 -7.16 -21.62
CA GLN A 176 21.19 -7.32 -21.73
C GLN A 176 20.45 -6.06 -21.30
N ARG A 177 20.88 -5.42 -20.20
CA ARG A 177 20.29 -4.16 -19.74
C ARG A 177 20.47 -3.04 -20.75
N ARG A 178 21.65 -2.94 -21.37
CA ARG A 178 21.93 -1.93 -22.40
C ARG A 178 21.06 -2.13 -23.64
N TYR A 179 20.85 -3.38 -24.05
CA TYR A 179 19.92 -3.70 -25.12
C TYR A 179 18.46 -3.35 -24.76
N GLU A 180 18.02 -3.62 -23.52
CA GLU A 180 16.71 -3.17 -23.03
C GLU A 180 16.57 -1.64 -23.08
N SER A 181 17.56 -0.90 -22.59
CA SER A 181 17.57 0.58 -22.59
C SER A 181 17.52 1.15 -24.00
N PHE A 182 18.31 0.60 -24.93
CA PHE A 182 18.30 0.97 -26.35
C PHE A 182 16.88 0.91 -26.94
N HIS A 183 16.16 -0.18 -26.65
CA HIS A 183 14.76 -0.32 -27.08
C HIS A 183 13.82 0.64 -26.36
N ALA A 184 14.03 0.88 -25.06
CA ALA A 184 13.18 1.73 -24.25
C ALA A 184 13.27 3.22 -24.63
N GLU A 185 14.46 3.71 -24.93
CA GLU A 185 14.70 5.09 -25.39
C GLU A 185 14.02 5.36 -26.74
N ARG A 186 14.03 4.36 -27.62
CA ARG A 186 13.40 4.41 -28.94
C ARG A 186 11.92 4.03 -28.94
N ALA A 187 11.35 3.67 -27.79
CA ALA A 187 9.95 3.23 -27.72
C ALA A 187 8.93 4.32 -28.07
N GLN A 188 9.32 5.59 -28.03
CA GLN A 188 8.48 6.73 -28.42
C GLN A 188 8.48 6.97 -29.93
N LEU A 189 9.43 6.40 -30.69
CA LEU A 189 9.50 6.51 -32.14
C LEU A 189 8.46 5.59 -32.78
N PRO A 190 7.39 6.11 -33.42
CA PRO A 190 6.29 5.28 -33.89
C PRO A 190 6.69 4.21 -34.93
N GLU A 191 7.76 4.46 -35.69
CA GLU A 191 8.26 3.55 -36.73
C GLU A 191 9.22 2.48 -36.20
N PHE A 192 9.62 2.52 -34.92
CA PHE A 192 10.56 1.57 -34.32
C PHE A 192 9.89 0.23 -33.98
N VAL A 193 9.56 -0.52 -35.04
CA VAL A 193 8.85 -1.81 -34.98
C VAL A 193 9.71 -2.92 -35.57
N ASN A 194 10.28 -3.75 -34.70
CA ASN A 194 11.11 -4.90 -35.04
C ASN A 194 10.56 -6.18 -34.37
N ASP A 195 11.26 -7.30 -34.54
CA ASP A 195 10.81 -8.58 -34.01
C ASP A 195 10.82 -8.60 -32.48
N THR A 196 11.78 -7.94 -31.85
CA THR A 196 11.83 -7.81 -30.39
C THR A 196 10.67 -6.99 -29.86
N THR A 197 10.38 -5.83 -30.44
CA THR A 197 9.25 -5.00 -30.00
C THR A 197 7.91 -5.69 -30.24
N ARG A 198 7.72 -6.37 -31.38
CA ARG A 198 6.53 -7.21 -31.65
C ARG A 198 6.38 -8.33 -30.62
N ALA A 199 7.46 -9.02 -30.26
CA ALA A 199 7.43 -10.07 -29.25
C ALA A 199 7.10 -9.52 -27.86
N ARG A 200 7.65 -8.36 -27.48
CA ARG A 200 7.33 -7.71 -26.20
C ARG A 200 5.88 -7.18 -26.17
N ASP A 201 5.35 -6.69 -27.28
CA ASP A 201 3.94 -6.26 -27.38
C ASP A 201 2.98 -7.46 -27.27
N ALA A 202 3.34 -8.59 -27.86
CA ALA A 202 2.63 -9.86 -27.66
C ALA A 202 2.68 -10.31 -26.19
N ASP A 203 3.81 -10.09 -25.49
CA ASP A 203 3.91 -10.35 -24.05
C ASP A 203 3.00 -9.45 -23.23
N VAL A 204 2.86 -8.16 -23.57
CA VAL A 204 1.90 -7.25 -22.90
C VAL A 204 0.45 -7.73 -23.13
N ALA A 205 0.10 -8.10 -24.36
CA ALA A 205 -1.22 -8.63 -24.69
C ALA A 205 -1.50 -9.93 -23.92
N ARG A 206 -0.53 -10.84 -23.86
CA ARG A 206 -0.61 -12.07 -23.07
C ARG A 206 -0.76 -11.76 -21.58
N ALA A 207 0.04 -10.85 -21.05
CA ALA A 207 -0.01 -10.49 -19.63
C ALA A 207 -1.39 -9.95 -19.22
N ARG A 208 -2.03 -9.18 -20.10
CA ARG A 208 -3.40 -8.73 -19.87
C ARG A 208 -4.37 -9.91 -19.71
N GLU A 209 -4.30 -10.89 -20.60
CA GLU A 209 -5.14 -12.09 -20.54
C GLU A 209 -4.84 -12.94 -19.30
N GLU A 210 -3.56 -13.09 -18.96
CA GLU A 210 -3.10 -13.76 -17.72
C GLU A 210 -3.70 -13.08 -16.48
N ALA A 211 -3.58 -11.75 -16.37
CA ALA A 211 -4.10 -10.97 -15.25
C ALA A 211 -5.62 -11.08 -15.11
N LEU A 212 -6.37 -10.98 -16.21
CA LEU A 212 -7.84 -11.11 -16.19
C LEU A 212 -8.31 -12.54 -15.91
N SER A 213 -7.48 -13.54 -16.21
CA SER A 213 -7.74 -14.95 -15.85
C SER A 213 -7.40 -15.30 -14.40
N GLY A 214 -6.87 -14.35 -13.62
CA GLY A 214 -6.44 -14.59 -12.23
C GLY A 214 -4.97 -15.01 -12.06
N ARG A 215 -4.21 -15.17 -13.15
CA ARG A 215 -2.77 -15.52 -13.11
C ARG A 215 -1.90 -14.26 -13.08
N TRP A 216 -2.14 -13.41 -12.09
CA TRP A 216 -1.58 -12.06 -12.04
C TRP A 216 -0.07 -12.04 -11.76
N GLU A 217 0.50 -13.05 -11.08
CA GLU A 217 1.95 -13.15 -10.90
C GLU A 217 2.66 -13.41 -12.24
N ALA A 218 2.10 -14.31 -13.07
CA ALA A 218 2.62 -14.55 -14.41
C ALA A 218 2.50 -13.29 -15.29
N ALA A 219 1.38 -12.58 -15.20
CA ALA A 219 1.21 -11.28 -15.86
C ALA A 219 2.25 -10.26 -15.40
N ARG A 220 2.54 -10.20 -14.09
CA ARG A 220 3.51 -9.29 -13.50
C ARG A 220 4.92 -9.52 -14.07
N GLU A 221 5.35 -10.77 -14.21
CA GLU A 221 6.66 -11.08 -14.80
C GLU A 221 6.77 -10.65 -16.27
N LEU A 222 5.72 -10.90 -17.06
CA LEU A 222 5.65 -10.47 -18.46
C LEU A 222 5.68 -8.94 -18.59
N LEU A 223 4.90 -8.25 -17.76
CA LEU A 223 4.84 -6.78 -17.75
C LEU A 223 6.14 -6.17 -17.24
N ALA A 224 6.79 -6.79 -16.25
CA ALA A 224 8.10 -6.35 -15.75
C ALA A 224 9.15 -6.44 -16.85
N ALA A 225 9.18 -7.54 -17.62
CA ALA A 225 10.06 -7.65 -18.78
C ALA A 225 9.72 -6.61 -19.86
N ALA A 226 8.45 -6.50 -20.29
CA ALA A 226 8.05 -5.54 -21.32
C ALA A 226 8.29 -4.07 -20.92
N LYS A 227 8.15 -3.74 -19.64
CA LYS A 227 8.46 -2.41 -19.08
C LYS A 227 9.93 -2.04 -19.27
N ARG A 228 10.87 -2.99 -19.19
CA ARG A 228 12.30 -2.73 -19.39
C ARG A 228 12.62 -2.30 -20.82
N TYR A 229 11.82 -2.73 -21.80
CA TYR A 229 11.89 -2.32 -23.20
C TYR A 229 11.01 -1.09 -23.52
N GLY A 230 10.49 -0.40 -22.50
CA GLY A 230 9.65 0.79 -22.67
C GLY A 230 8.30 0.53 -23.36
N ARG A 231 7.81 -0.72 -23.40
CA ARG A 231 6.63 -1.04 -24.22
C ARG A 231 5.36 -0.32 -23.73
N PRO A 232 4.53 0.21 -24.66
CA PRO A 232 3.29 0.91 -24.30
C PRO A 232 2.37 0.08 -23.40
N GLY A 233 1.76 0.73 -22.42
CA GLY A 233 0.80 0.10 -21.49
C GLY A 233 1.44 -0.79 -20.41
N ALA A 234 2.64 -1.34 -20.62
CA ALA A 234 3.30 -2.25 -19.68
C ALA A 234 3.49 -1.61 -18.29
N TRP A 235 3.97 -0.36 -18.28
CA TRP A 235 4.23 0.39 -17.06
C TRP A 235 2.93 0.60 -16.26
N GLY A 236 1.87 1.05 -16.92
CA GLY A 236 0.58 1.33 -16.28
C GLY A 236 -0.17 0.08 -15.81
N MET A 237 -0.12 -1.00 -16.59
CA MET A 237 -0.68 -2.30 -16.20
C MET A 237 0.08 -2.90 -15.01
N LEU A 238 1.41 -2.84 -15.01
CA LEU A 238 2.22 -3.32 -13.88
C LEU A 238 1.92 -2.55 -12.60
N GLY A 239 1.80 -1.22 -12.70
CA GLY A 239 1.45 -0.36 -11.56
C GLY A 239 0.12 -0.76 -10.91
N GLN A 240 -0.87 -1.16 -11.69
CA GLN A 240 -2.16 -1.64 -11.17
C GLN A 240 -2.00 -2.92 -10.33
N LEU A 241 -1.22 -3.89 -10.83
CA LEU A 241 -0.95 -5.13 -10.11
C LEU A 241 -0.19 -4.87 -8.81
N ASP A 242 0.86 -4.05 -8.87
CA ASP A 242 1.69 -3.75 -7.70
C ASP A 242 0.90 -2.99 -6.62
N VAL A 243 0.07 -2.02 -7.00
CA VAL A 243 -0.76 -1.25 -6.05
C VAL A 243 -1.75 -2.14 -5.30
N LEU A 244 -2.42 -3.08 -5.98
CA LEU A 244 -3.35 -4.01 -5.33
C LEU A 244 -2.64 -5.08 -4.50
N ALA A 245 -1.46 -5.55 -4.94
CA ALA A 245 -0.69 -6.57 -4.23
C ALA A 245 0.04 -6.04 -2.98
N GLN A 246 0.36 -4.74 -2.95
CA GLN A 246 1.19 -4.10 -1.91
C GLN A 246 0.43 -3.06 -1.07
N GLY A 247 -0.66 -2.51 -1.59
CA GLY A 247 -1.43 -1.43 -0.98
C GLY A 247 -1.01 -0.03 -1.45
N VAL A 248 -1.93 0.93 -1.34
CA VAL A 248 -1.71 2.34 -1.74
C VAL A 248 -0.65 3.00 -0.86
N GLY A 249 0.33 3.65 -1.48
CA GLY A 249 1.39 4.40 -0.80
C GLY A 249 2.67 3.60 -0.51
N ARG A 250 2.69 2.29 -0.79
CA ARG A 250 3.94 1.51 -0.82
C ARG A 250 4.58 1.64 -2.20
N GLY A 251 5.44 2.65 -2.35
CA GLY A 251 6.11 2.99 -3.61
C GLY A 251 5.42 4.11 -4.41
N ARG A 252 5.95 4.41 -5.60
CA ARG A 252 5.46 5.51 -6.43
C ARG A 252 4.20 5.08 -7.19
N THR A 253 3.03 5.56 -6.75
CA THR A 253 1.74 5.34 -7.42
C THR A 253 1.67 6.23 -8.66
N TYR A 254 2.12 5.71 -9.79
CA TYR A 254 2.02 6.31 -11.11
C TYR A 254 1.36 5.25 -12.02
N PHE A 255 0.86 5.63 -13.19
CA PHE A 255 0.27 4.68 -14.17
C PHE A 255 0.69 4.97 -15.62
N GLY A 256 1.69 5.84 -15.83
CA GLY A 256 2.17 6.21 -17.16
C GLY A 256 1.08 6.83 -18.04
N GLY A 257 1.21 6.66 -19.35
CA GLY A 257 0.26 7.21 -20.34
C GLY A 257 -1.18 6.69 -20.25
N LEU A 258 -1.48 5.67 -19.42
CA LEU A 258 -2.86 5.20 -19.23
C LEU A 258 -3.77 6.28 -18.65
N VAL A 259 -3.24 7.22 -17.87
CA VAL A 259 -4.03 8.31 -17.27
C VAL A 259 -4.44 9.37 -18.28
N ALA A 260 -3.85 9.36 -19.49
CA ALA A 260 -4.26 10.22 -20.59
C ALA A 260 -5.49 9.68 -21.35
N ASP A 261 -5.92 8.43 -21.09
CA ASP A 261 -7.19 7.92 -21.61
C ASP A 261 -8.32 8.32 -20.65
N PRO A 262 -9.31 9.14 -21.09
CA PRO A 262 -10.38 9.61 -20.20
C PRO A 262 -11.21 8.46 -19.61
N ARG A 263 -11.27 7.29 -20.26
CA ARG A 263 -11.97 6.10 -19.75
C ARG A 263 -11.29 5.47 -18.53
N CYS A 264 -10.02 5.81 -18.28
CA CYS A 264 -9.26 5.34 -17.12
C CYS A 264 -9.39 6.27 -15.90
N THR A 265 -9.99 7.45 -16.08
CA THR A 265 -10.02 8.53 -15.07
C THR A 265 -10.57 8.05 -13.75
N ASP A 266 -11.75 7.42 -13.76
CA ASP A 266 -12.45 7.00 -12.55
C ASP A 266 -11.81 5.80 -11.83
N GLU A 267 -10.85 5.12 -12.46
CA GLU A 267 -10.15 3.97 -11.88
C GLU A 267 -8.77 4.34 -11.36
N LEU A 268 -8.01 5.16 -12.10
CA LEU A 268 -6.59 5.43 -11.81
C LEU A 268 -6.39 6.70 -10.97
N VAL A 269 -7.06 7.79 -11.33
CA VAL A 269 -6.85 9.11 -10.72
C VAL A 269 -7.22 9.14 -9.23
N PRO A 270 -8.33 8.51 -8.77
CA PRO A 270 -8.66 8.47 -7.34
C PRO A 270 -7.56 7.84 -6.49
N VAL A 271 -6.90 6.79 -7.00
CA VAL A 271 -5.83 6.09 -6.27
C VAL A 271 -4.55 6.93 -6.23
N MET A 272 -4.24 7.66 -7.31
CA MET A 272 -3.15 8.64 -7.32
C MET A 272 -3.43 9.79 -6.33
N ALA A 273 -4.66 10.30 -6.31
CA ALA A 273 -5.08 11.35 -5.37
C ALA A 273 -5.00 10.85 -3.91
N LEU A 274 -5.40 9.62 -3.64
CA LEU A 274 -5.28 9.03 -2.30
C LEU A 274 -3.81 8.89 -1.87
N ALA A 275 -2.94 8.41 -2.77
CA ALA A 275 -1.51 8.33 -2.50
C ALA A 275 -0.90 9.71 -2.20
N HIS A 276 -1.33 10.74 -2.94
CA HIS A 276 -0.91 12.12 -2.72
C HIS A 276 -1.38 12.68 -1.37
N VAL A 277 -2.67 12.49 -1.03
CA VAL A 277 -3.23 12.91 0.28
C VAL A 277 -2.50 12.21 1.44
N ARG A 278 -2.15 10.92 1.28
CA ARG A 278 -1.43 10.14 2.29
C ARG A 278 0.03 10.53 2.48
N ASP A 279 0.72 11.02 1.43
CA ASP A 279 2.10 11.53 1.54
C ASP A 279 2.20 12.74 2.49
N GLY A 280 1.07 13.43 2.75
CA GLY A 280 0.96 14.43 3.81
C GLY A 280 1.79 15.71 3.58
N ARG A 281 2.25 15.95 2.34
CA ARG A 281 3.03 17.14 1.94
C ARG A 281 2.13 18.13 1.21
N PRO A 282 1.39 19.02 1.91
CA PRO A 282 0.38 19.89 1.32
C PRO A 282 0.95 20.88 0.28
N GLU A 283 2.25 21.17 0.37
CA GLU A 283 2.96 22.08 -0.53
C GLU A 283 3.12 21.54 -1.96
N ARG A 284 3.02 20.20 -2.15
CA ARG A 284 3.25 19.58 -3.46
C ARG A 284 1.98 19.66 -4.30
N PRO A 285 2.06 20.10 -5.57
CA PRO A 285 0.92 20.02 -6.47
C PRO A 285 0.59 18.55 -6.77
N PHE A 286 -0.71 18.27 -6.91
CA PHE A 286 -1.18 17.00 -7.43
C PHE A 286 -0.96 16.97 -8.95
N VAL A 287 -0.16 16.02 -9.44
CA VAL A 287 0.23 15.92 -10.84
C VAL A 287 0.03 14.51 -11.36
N LEU A 288 -0.50 14.38 -12.58
CA LEU A 288 -0.70 13.09 -13.24
C LEU A 288 0.59 12.53 -13.85
N GLY A 289 1.61 13.38 -14.05
CA GLY A 289 2.93 12.97 -14.54
C GLY A 289 2.99 12.60 -16.02
N VAL A 290 1.97 12.99 -16.80
CA VAL A 290 1.94 12.98 -18.26
C VAL A 290 1.19 14.22 -18.73
N GLU A 291 1.42 14.66 -19.95
CA GLU A 291 0.62 15.71 -20.57
C GLU A 291 -0.80 15.17 -20.83
N THR A 292 -1.80 15.90 -20.37
CA THR A 292 -3.22 15.55 -20.53
C THR A 292 -3.99 16.75 -21.05
N ASP A 293 -5.13 16.50 -21.70
CA ASP A 293 -6.03 17.57 -22.08
C ASP A 293 -6.62 18.30 -20.84
N GLY A 294 -7.14 19.50 -21.06
CA GLY A 294 -7.70 20.32 -19.98
C GLY A 294 -8.95 19.73 -19.33
N GLY A 295 -9.68 18.85 -20.02
CA GLY A 295 -10.85 18.14 -19.48
C GLY A 295 -10.44 17.07 -18.47
N ILE A 296 -9.42 16.28 -18.79
CA ILE A 296 -8.84 15.27 -17.89
C ILE A 296 -8.25 15.95 -16.65
N GLN A 297 -7.52 17.06 -16.82
CA GLN A 297 -6.96 17.80 -15.68
C GLN A 297 -8.07 18.33 -14.76
N ALA A 298 -9.14 18.93 -15.32
CA ALA A 298 -10.27 19.40 -14.53
C ALA A 298 -11.00 18.26 -13.77
N ALA A 299 -11.16 17.10 -14.42
CA ALA A 299 -11.72 15.92 -13.77
C ALA A 299 -10.81 15.41 -12.64
N ALA A 300 -9.50 15.43 -12.85
CA ALA A 300 -8.53 15.01 -11.86
C ALA A 300 -8.50 15.92 -10.64
N ASP A 301 -8.59 17.23 -10.83
CA ASP A 301 -8.69 18.20 -9.72
C ASP A 301 -9.98 18.00 -8.92
N ALA A 302 -11.10 17.75 -9.59
CA ALA A 302 -12.38 17.47 -8.94
C ALA A 302 -12.37 16.14 -8.17
N ILE A 303 -11.72 15.10 -8.70
CA ILE A 303 -11.50 13.83 -7.98
C ILE A 303 -10.61 14.05 -6.77
N HIS A 304 -9.50 14.75 -6.94
CA HIS A 304 -8.57 15.03 -5.85
C HIS A 304 -9.22 15.81 -4.71
N ALA A 305 -10.06 16.81 -5.02
CA ALA A 305 -10.84 17.54 -4.00
C ALA A 305 -11.75 16.58 -3.20
N ARG A 306 -12.49 15.71 -3.88
CA ARG A 306 -13.38 14.71 -3.24
C ARG A 306 -12.63 13.64 -2.45
N VAL A 307 -11.43 13.24 -2.88
CA VAL A 307 -10.60 12.29 -2.13
C VAL A 307 -10.03 12.96 -0.89
N ARG A 308 -9.64 14.23 -0.98
CA ARG A 308 -9.10 15.02 0.13
C ARG A 308 -10.13 15.26 1.23
N ASP A 309 -11.38 15.55 0.88
CA ASP A 309 -12.45 15.80 1.85
C ASP A 309 -13.20 14.54 2.31
N GLY A 310 -12.93 13.38 1.70
CA GLY A 310 -13.57 12.11 2.06
C GLY A 310 -14.96 11.90 1.46
N SER A 311 -15.34 12.68 0.47
CA SER A 311 -16.62 12.54 -0.24
C SER A 311 -16.53 11.69 -1.50
N TYR A 312 -15.33 11.27 -1.92
CA TYR A 312 -15.17 10.42 -3.11
C TYR A 312 -15.95 9.12 -2.95
N ARG A 313 -16.74 8.78 -3.97
CA ARG A 313 -17.57 7.58 -4.03
C ARG A 313 -17.25 6.83 -5.30
N TYR A 314 -16.81 5.58 -5.16
CA TYR A 314 -16.64 4.71 -6.30
C TYR A 314 -17.98 4.10 -6.71
N ALA A 315 -18.36 4.31 -7.98
CA ALA A 315 -19.64 3.91 -8.52
C ALA A 315 -19.49 3.48 -9.99
N PRO A 316 -18.90 2.30 -10.26
CA PRO A 316 -18.81 1.78 -11.61
C PRO A 316 -20.20 1.39 -12.13
N ASP A 317 -20.34 1.23 -13.44
CA ASP A 317 -21.60 0.84 -14.07
C ASP A 317 -21.89 -0.66 -13.98
N GLY A 318 -23.14 -1.04 -14.31
CA GLY A 318 -23.56 -2.42 -14.51
C GLY A 318 -23.76 -3.24 -13.22
N ASP A 319 -23.72 -4.56 -13.35
CA ASP A 319 -23.98 -5.50 -12.26
C ASP A 319 -22.94 -5.38 -11.14
N PHE A 320 -21.67 -5.20 -11.52
CA PHE A 320 -20.60 -4.91 -10.57
C PHE A 320 -20.86 -3.60 -9.81
N GLY A 321 -21.32 -2.54 -10.49
CA GLY A 321 -21.76 -1.29 -9.86
C GLY A 321 -22.80 -1.45 -8.77
N ARG A 322 -23.82 -2.28 -9.02
CA ARG A 322 -24.85 -2.57 -8.01
C ARG A 322 -24.28 -3.31 -6.80
N ALA A 323 -23.40 -4.28 -7.03
CA ALA A 323 -22.71 -4.99 -5.95
C ALA A 323 -21.77 -4.07 -5.16
N VAL A 324 -21.07 -3.15 -5.82
CA VAL A 324 -20.25 -2.12 -5.16
C VAL A 324 -21.10 -1.22 -4.27
N ALA A 325 -22.27 -0.80 -4.75
CA ALA A 325 -23.20 -0.02 -3.95
C ALA A 325 -23.69 -0.82 -2.72
N GLU A 326 -24.10 -2.07 -2.89
CA GLU A 326 -24.52 -2.96 -1.79
C GLU A 326 -23.39 -3.17 -0.77
N ALA A 327 -22.18 -3.48 -1.24
CA ALA A 327 -21.01 -3.67 -0.39
C ALA A 327 -20.67 -2.38 0.39
N ARG A 328 -20.79 -1.22 -0.25
CA ARG A 328 -20.56 0.07 0.42
C ARG A 328 -21.60 0.31 1.51
N GLU A 329 -22.86 -0.06 1.29
CA GLU A 329 -23.93 0.03 2.29
C GLU A 329 -23.71 -0.92 3.47
N ALA A 330 -23.17 -2.11 3.24
CA ALA A 330 -22.77 -3.02 4.32
C ALA A 330 -21.57 -2.45 5.11
N ALA A 331 -20.52 -2.03 4.40
CA ALA A 331 -19.30 -1.50 5.00
C ALA A 331 -19.53 -0.19 5.77
N ARG A 332 -20.39 0.72 5.28
CA ARG A 332 -20.70 2.00 5.98
C ARG A 332 -21.28 1.78 7.38
N TRP A 333 -21.91 0.61 7.59
CA TRP A 333 -22.48 0.22 8.89
C TRP A 333 -21.63 -0.80 9.65
N GLY A 334 -20.45 -1.13 9.14
CA GLY A 334 -19.44 -1.92 9.82
C GLY A 334 -19.34 -3.38 9.39
N ASP A 335 -20.21 -3.87 8.51
CA ASP A 335 -20.13 -5.24 8.00
C ASP A 335 -19.15 -5.34 6.82
N THR A 336 -17.86 -5.24 7.14
CA THR A 336 -16.77 -5.20 6.15
C THR A 336 -16.52 -6.56 5.52
N ASP A 337 -16.80 -7.64 6.24
CA ASP A 337 -16.66 -9.01 5.74
C ASP A 337 -17.77 -9.36 4.75
N ALA A 338 -19.04 -8.99 5.03
CA ALA A 338 -20.10 -9.12 4.02
C ALA A 338 -19.84 -8.24 2.80
N ALA A 339 -19.38 -7.00 3.00
CA ALA A 339 -19.01 -6.11 1.90
C ALA A 339 -17.98 -6.75 0.97
N TRP A 340 -16.93 -7.35 1.54
CA TRP A 340 -15.93 -8.08 0.75
C TRP A 340 -16.50 -9.27 0.00
N ARG A 341 -17.33 -10.09 0.67
CA ARG A 341 -17.99 -11.25 0.03
C ARG A 341 -18.85 -10.83 -1.17
N VAL A 342 -19.55 -9.70 -1.06
CA VAL A 342 -20.36 -9.13 -2.16
C VAL A 342 -19.47 -8.68 -3.32
N ILE A 343 -18.41 -7.89 -3.05
CA ILE A 343 -17.46 -7.44 -4.09
C ILE A 343 -16.87 -8.66 -4.81
N ARG A 344 -16.35 -9.61 -4.04
CA ARG A 344 -15.72 -10.82 -4.58
C ARG A 344 -16.67 -11.61 -5.47
N ALA A 345 -17.90 -11.84 -5.03
CA ALA A 345 -18.89 -12.57 -5.81
C ALA A 345 -19.23 -11.86 -7.12
N ALA A 346 -19.16 -10.53 -7.15
CA ALA A 346 -19.45 -9.73 -8.33
C ALA A 346 -18.25 -9.50 -9.26
N LEU A 347 -17.00 -9.68 -8.79
CA LEU A 347 -15.79 -9.48 -9.61
C LEU A 347 -15.82 -10.15 -11.00
N PRO A 348 -16.34 -11.38 -11.19
CA PRO A 348 -16.45 -11.99 -12.51
C PRO A 348 -17.26 -11.16 -13.52
N SER A 349 -18.20 -10.35 -13.05
CA SER A 349 -19.06 -9.47 -13.85
C SER A 349 -18.44 -8.10 -14.15
N TRP A 350 -17.33 -7.73 -13.49
CA TRP A 350 -16.62 -6.50 -13.78
C TRP A 350 -16.04 -6.52 -15.19
N SER A 351 -16.26 -5.44 -15.93
CA SER A 351 -15.75 -5.24 -17.28
C SER A 351 -14.81 -4.04 -17.31
N PRO A 352 -13.60 -4.15 -17.89
CA PRO A 352 -12.65 -3.05 -17.95
C PRO A 352 -13.17 -1.93 -18.87
N PRO A 353 -13.28 -0.67 -18.37
CA PRO A 353 -13.69 0.48 -19.18
C PRO A 353 -12.75 0.80 -20.36
N ALA A 354 -11.47 0.40 -20.23
CA ALA A 354 -10.44 0.59 -21.24
C ALA A 354 -9.54 -0.66 -21.33
N PRO A 355 -8.94 -0.95 -22.50
CA PRO A 355 -8.06 -2.11 -22.67
C PRO A 355 -6.89 -2.17 -21.68
N GLY A 356 -6.40 -1.00 -21.24
CA GLY A 356 -5.31 -0.85 -20.28
C GLY A 356 -5.65 -1.18 -18.82
N LEU A 357 -6.94 -1.32 -18.49
CA LEU A 357 -7.38 -1.56 -17.12
C LEU A 357 -7.47 -3.06 -16.82
N LEU A 358 -6.84 -3.46 -15.72
CA LEU A 358 -6.75 -4.84 -15.27
C LEU A 358 -7.62 -5.11 -14.05
N ALA A 359 -8.00 -4.10 -13.28
CA ALA A 359 -8.79 -4.25 -12.05
C ALA A 359 -9.61 -2.98 -11.72
N PRO A 360 -10.64 -3.08 -10.87
CA PRO A 360 -11.39 -1.93 -10.33
C PRO A 360 -10.59 -1.22 -9.22
N LEU A 361 -9.63 -0.37 -9.59
CA LEU A 361 -8.77 0.34 -8.64
C LEU A 361 -9.50 1.42 -7.86
N GLY A 362 -10.59 1.99 -8.40
CA GLY A 362 -11.34 3.04 -7.71
C GLY A 362 -11.90 2.62 -6.35
N LEU A 363 -12.06 1.31 -6.10
CA LEU A 363 -12.38 0.74 -4.78
C LEU A 363 -11.43 1.24 -3.69
N LEU A 364 -10.13 1.36 -3.99
CA LEU A 364 -9.10 1.71 -3.02
C LEU A 364 -9.21 3.16 -2.53
N ALA A 365 -9.82 4.04 -3.33
CA ALA A 365 -9.92 5.47 -3.04
C ALA A 365 -11.22 5.87 -2.34
N ASP A 366 -12.24 5.02 -2.37
CA ASP A 366 -13.47 5.24 -1.60
C ASP A 366 -13.15 5.08 -0.10
N PRO A 367 -13.47 6.05 0.76
CA PRO A 367 -13.10 5.99 2.18
C PRO A 367 -13.82 4.89 2.96
N VAL A 368 -14.94 4.37 2.43
CA VAL A 368 -15.69 3.27 3.03
C VAL A 368 -15.22 1.93 2.49
N LEU A 369 -14.97 1.81 1.18
CA LEU A 369 -14.56 0.55 0.55
C LEU A 369 -13.05 0.31 0.57
N GLY A 370 -12.25 1.36 0.51
CA GLY A 370 -10.78 1.26 0.48
C GLY A 370 -10.23 0.45 1.64
N PRO A 371 -10.67 0.67 2.88
CA PRO A 371 -10.25 -0.15 4.01
C PRO A 371 -10.76 -1.60 3.99
N VAL A 372 -11.83 -1.90 3.24
CA VAL A 372 -12.31 -3.28 3.04
C VAL A 372 -11.32 -4.08 2.20
N VAL A 373 -10.63 -3.43 1.26
CA VAL A 373 -9.62 -4.04 0.37
C VAL A 373 -8.25 -4.04 1.05
N THR A 374 -8.06 -4.99 1.98
CA THR A 374 -6.76 -5.25 2.61
C THR A 374 -5.74 -5.80 1.61
N GLN A 375 -4.47 -5.90 1.99
CA GLN A 375 -3.44 -6.48 1.12
C GLN A 375 -3.77 -7.90 0.66
N GLU A 376 -4.27 -8.74 1.57
CA GLU A 376 -4.65 -10.13 1.25
C GLU A 376 -5.86 -10.17 0.30
N ARG A 377 -6.87 -9.33 0.57
CA ARG A 377 -8.04 -9.18 -0.30
C ARG A 377 -7.70 -8.59 -1.67
N GLY A 378 -6.72 -7.68 -1.74
CA GLY A 378 -6.18 -7.17 -3.00
C GLY A 378 -5.52 -8.27 -3.85
N ARG A 379 -4.79 -9.20 -3.22
CA ARG A 379 -4.24 -10.38 -3.91
C ARG A 379 -5.35 -11.35 -4.33
N GLU A 380 -6.35 -11.60 -3.48
CA GLU A 380 -7.54 -12.38 -3.85
C GLU A 380 -8.29 -11.74 -5.04
N LEU A 381 -8.42 -10.41 -5.07
CA LEU A 381 -9.00 -9.68 -6.19
C LEU A 381 -8.24 -9.94 -7.49
N LEU A 382 -6.91 -9.81 -7.44
CA LEU A 382 -6.05 -10.03 -8.59
C LEU A 382 -6.07 -11.48 -9.07
N ALA A 383 -6.17 -12.43 -8.13
CA ALA A 383 -6.27 -13.86 -8.40
C ALA A 383 -7.67 -14.30 -8.87
N THR A 384 -8.70 -13.48 -8.69
CA THR A 384 -10.07 -13.79 -9.12
C THR A 384 -10.24 -13.52 -10.62
N PRO A 385 -10.66 -14.53 -11.42
CA PRO A 385 -10.97 -14.35 -12.83
C PRO A 385 -12.11 -13.33 -13.04
N ARG A 386 -11.95 -12.46 -14.03
CA ARG A 386 -12.87 -11.32 -14.29
C ARG A 386 -12.97 -10.99 -15.77
N ALA A 387 -13.86 -10.05 -16.13
CA ALA A 387 -14.11 -9.65 -17.52
C ALA A 387 -14.50 -10.83 -18.44
N GLY A 388 -15.28 -11.78 -17.89
CA GLY A 388 -15.71 -12.99 -18.60
C GLY A 388 -14.60 -14.01 -18.89
N ARG A 389 -13.39 -13.86 -18.33
CA ARG A 389 -12.30 -14.83 -18.46
C ARG A 389 -12.50 -16.01 -17.52
N ARG A 390 -12.03 -17.18 -17.96
CA ARG A 390 -12.02 -18.40 -17.17
C ARG A 390 -10.67 -18.55 -16.48
N GLY A 391 -10.70 -19.01 -15.23
CA GLY A 391 -9.52 -19.33 -14.44
C GLY A 391 -9.92 -20.06 -13.16
N THR A 392 -8.93 -20.50 -12.38
CA THR A 392 -9.17 -21.14 -11.08
C THR A 392 -9.49 -20.06 -10.05
N ALA A 393 -10.62 -20.17 -9.37
CA ALA A 393 -10.94 -19.26 -8.28
C ALA A 393 -9.94 -19.45 -7.13
N PRO A 394 -9.40 -18.36 -6.54
CA PRO A 394 -8.51 -18.46 -5.39
C PRO A 394 -9.26 -18.96 -4.16
N GLU A 395 -8.51 -19.42 -3.16
CA GLU A 395 -9.08 -19.67 -1.85
C GLU A 395 -9.55 -18.35 -1.22
N PRO A 396 -10.79 -18.30 -0.69
CA PRO A 396 -11.30 -17.19 0.10
C PRO A 396 -10.34 -16.67 1.17
N VAL A 397 -10.07 -15.36 1.19
CA VAL A 397 -9.47 -14.75 2.39
C VAL A 397 -10.47 -14.89 3.55
N PRO A 398 -10.05 -15.35 4.74
CA PRO A 398 -10.91 -15.44 5.91
C PRO A 398 -11.51 -14.08 6.31
N ASP A 399 -12.62 -14.14 7.01
CA ASP A 399 -13.25 -12.96 7.62
C ASP A 399 -12.29 -12.30 8.64
N LEU A 400 -12.24 -10.97 8.64
CA LEU A 400 -11.29 -10.18 9.42
C LEU A 400 -11.80 -9.92 10.84
N ASP A 401 -13.12 -9.86 11.00
CA ASP A 401 -13.76 -9.54 12.27
C ASP A 401 -13.87 -10.80 13.15
N PRO A 402 -13.29 -10.79 14.36
CA PRO A 402 -13.49 -11.86 15.31
C PRO A 402 -14.94 -11.83 15.81
N PRO A 403 -15.51 -12.98 16.18
CA PRO A 403 -16.86 -13.03 16.71
C PRO A 403 -16.96 -12.26 18.05
N GLY A 404 -18.12 -11.66 18.28
CA GLY A 404 -18.51 -11.16 19.59
C GLY A 404 -17.77 -9.92 20.07
N LEU A 405 -17.52 -9.85 21.39
CA LEU A 405 -16.91 -8.71 22.07
C LEU A 405 -15.53 -9.00 22.66
N GLY A 406 -15.11 -10.27 22.71
CA GLY A 406 -13.92 -10.71 23.45
C GLY A 406 -12.61 -10.05 23.01
N TRP A 407 -12.52 -9.60 21.75
CA TRP A 407 -11.35 -8.93 21.20
C TRP A 407 -11.05 -7.59 21.89
N LEU A 408 -12.04 -6.93 22.49
CA LEU A 408 -11.84 -5.68 23.23
C LEU A 408 -10.89 -5.88 24.42
N ALA A 409 -10.89 -7.09 25.02
CA ALA A 409 -10.05 -7.47 26.15
C ALA A 409 -8.62 -7.90 25.76
N GLU A 410 -8.30 -8.01 24.47
CA GLU A 410 -6.98 -8.47 24.02
C GLU A 410 -5.89 -7.41 24.25
N SER A 411 -4.76 -7.85 24.77
CA SER A 411 -3.58 -7.02 25.01
C SER A 411 -2.46 -7.42 24.06
N ARG A 412 -2.28 -6.76 22.88
CA ARG A 412 -0.96 -6.76 22.21
C ARG A 412 -0.70 -5.79 21.04
N ARG A 413 0.52 -5.23 21.13
CA ARG A 413 1.56 -4.89 20.12
C ARG A 413 1.14 -4.12 18.85
N TRP A 414 1.39 -2.81 18.91
CA TRP A 414 1.50 -1.85 17.80
C TRP A 414 0.29 -0.99 17.43
N ASN A 415 -0.79 -0.97 18.23
CA ASN A 415 -1.84 0.06 18.25
C ASN A 415 -2.70 -0.19 19.50
N ALA A 416 -2.42 0.50 20.62
CA ALA A 416 -2.95 0.13 21.94
C ALA A 416 -4.50 -0.02 21.96
N PRO A 417 -5.05 -1.01 22.69
CA PRO A 417 -6.48 -1.06 22.94
C PRO A 417 -6.89 0.10 23.85
N TYR A 418 -8.08 0.63 23.63
CA TYR A 418 -8.68 1.74 24.35
C TYR A 418 -8.47 1.62 25.88
N GLY A 419 -7.65 2.50 26.47
CA GLY A 419 -7.45 2.51 27.94
C GLY A 419 -8.75 2.79 28.73
N SER A 420 -9.76 3.30 28.03
CA SER A 420 -11.15 3.41 28.44
C SER A 420 -12.00 3.44 27.17
N TYR A 421 -13.09 2.69 27.13
CA TYR A 421 -14.08 2.75 26.05
C TYR A 421 -15.50 2.70 26.62
N ARG A 422 -16.46 3.13 25.81
CA ARG A 422 -17.89 2.94 26.11
C ARG A 422 -18.66 2.57 24.86
N CYS A 423 -19.71 1.81 25.06
CA CYS A 423 -20.58 1.31 24.01
C CYS A 423 -22.04 1.58 24.37
N LEU A 424 -22.84 1.82 23.35
CA LEU A 424 -24.29 1.82 23.39
C LEU A 424 -24.76 0.84 22.32
N TRP A 425 -25.70 -0.03 22.65
CA TRP A 425 -26.44 -0.83 21.68
C TRP A 425 -27.94 -0.57 21.83
N VAL A 426 -28.66 -0.49 20.72
CA VAL A 426 -30.11 -0.31 20.67
C VAL A 426 -30.74 -1.35 19.74
N GLU A 427 -31.65 -2.15 20.29
CA GLU A 427 -32.27 -3.28 19.61
C GLU A 427 -33.33 -2.83 18.60
N GLY A 428 -33.28 -3.37 17.38
CA GLY A 428 -34.32 -3.17 16.36
C GLY A 428 -34.40 -1.74 15.82
N VAL A 429 -33.34 -0.95 15.98
CA VAL A 429 -33.22 0.43 15.50
C VAL A 429 -32.16 0.48 14.40
N GLU A 430 -32.45 1.18 13.30
CA GLU A 430 -31.46 1.44 12.26
C GLU A 430 -30.45 2.51 12.73
N PRO A 431 -29.17 2.43 12.34
CA PRO A 431 -28.13 3.38 12.77
C PRO A 431 -28.48 4.85 12.54
N GLU A 432 -29.20 5.15 11.45
CA GLU A 432 -29.65 6.49 11.07
C GLU A 432 -30.66 7.11 12.06
N ALA A 433 -31.31 6.30 12.89
CA ALA A 433 -32.25 6.77 13.90
C ALA A 433 -31.57 7.13 15.25
N LEU A 434 -30.32 6.69 15.48
CA LEU A 434 -29.59 7.01 16.71
C LEU A 434 -29.44 8.50 17.02
N PRO A 435 -29.22 9.41 16.05
CA PRO A 435 -29.14 10.84 16.33
C PRO A 435 -30.42 11.40 16.96
N GLY A 436 -31.59 10.94 16.55
CA GLY A 436 -32.87 11.34 17.17
C GLY A 436 -33.04 10.84 18.61
N LEU A 437 -32.45 9.68 18.93
CA LEU A 437 -32.55 9.05 20.24
C LEU A 437 -31.55 9.66 21.25
N VAL A 438 -30.28 9.81 20.87
CA VAL A 438 -29.18 10.16 21.80
C VAL A 438 -28.30 11.34 21.34
N GLY A 439 -28.58 11.96 20.19
CA GLY A 439 -27.81 13.09 19.66
C GLY A 439 -27.99 14.40 20.44
N GLU A 440 -26.95 15.24 20.44
CA GLU A 440 -26.84 16.45 21.27
C GLU A 440 -27.93 17.52 21.05
N GLU A 441 -28.49 17.62 19.83
CA GLU A 441 -29.51 18.60 19.46
C GLU A 441 -30.64 17.98 18.60
N ALA A 442 -31.79 18.66 18.52
CA ALA A 442 -32.86 18.34 17.58
C ALA A 442 -32.42 18.68 16.14
N GLY A 443 -31.60 17.82 15.55
CA GLY A 443 -30.98 18.02 14.24
C GLY A 443 -29.54 17.52 14.12
N ALA A 444 -28.95 16.98 15.19
CA ALA A 444 -27.65 16.31 15.10
C ALA A 444 -27.70 15.20 14.04
N GLY A 445 -26.74 15.20 13.12
CA GLY A 445 -26.61 14.23 12.03
C GLY A 445 -25.36 13.37 12.17
N LEU A 446 -25.35 12.25 11.48
CA LEU A 446 -24.14 11.44 11.33
C LEU A 446 -23.13 12.17 10.44
N THR A 447 -21.87 12.25 10.88
CA THR A 447 -20.78 12.81 10.07
C THR A 447 -20.20 11.75 9.11
N ALA A 448 -19.55 12.20 8.04
CA ALA A 448 -18.81 11.29 7.18
C ALA A 448 -17.59 10.71 7.92
N PRO A 449 -17.15 9.48 7.58
CA PRO A 449 -15.92 8.92 8.14
C PRO A 449 -14.71 9.81 7.79
N PRO A 450 -13.76 10.01 8.72
CA PRO A 450 -12.61 10.87 8.48
C PRO A 450 -11.62 10.26 7.47
N VAL A 451 -11.08 11.05 6.55
CA VAL A 451 -9.94 10.64 5.71
C VAL A 451 -8.68 10.63 6.56
N ARG A 452 -8.04 9.46 6.67
CA ARG A 452 -6.87 9.27 7.54
C ARG A 452 -5.55 9.46 6.78
N PRO A 453 -4.66 10.36 7.24
CA PRO A 453 -3.30 10.43 6.72
C PRO A 453 -2.50 9.16 7.08
N ALA A 454 -1.38 8.91 6.39
CA ALA A 454 -0.50 7.79 6.72
C ALA A 454 0.03 7.90 8.17
N GLY A 455 -0.06 6.82 8.94
CA GLY A 455 0.38 6.80 10.34
C GLY A 455 -0.57 7.46 11.35
N TRP A 456 -1.82 7.73 10.97
CA TRP A 456 -2.87 8.22 11.86
C TRP A 456 -3.23 7.19 12.95
N PHE A 457 -3.47 7.64 14.19
CA PHE A 457 -3.89 6.79 15.30
C PHE A 457 -5.29 7.16 15.83
N PRO A 458 -6.13 6.19 16.23
CA PRO A 458 -7.49 6.39 16.77
C PRO A 458 -7.63 7.36 17.96
N HIS A 459 -6.54 7.79 18.58
CA HIS A 459 -6.56 8.60 19.80
C HIS A 459 -6.33 10.09 19.58
N ASP A 460 -6.08 10.52 18.34
CA ASP A 460 -5.84 11.94 18.00
C ASP A 460 -7.10 12.82 18.06
N VAL A 461 -8.28 12.22 18.26
CA VAL A 461 -9.59 12.88 18.38
C VAL A 461 -9.76 13.70 19.67
N ARG A 462 -8.73 13.81 20.52
CA ARG A 462 -8.76 14.68 21.72
C ARG A 462 -8.90 16.18 21.39
N ARG A 463 -8.81 16.58 20.12
CA ARG A 463 -8.71 17.99 19.69
C ARG A 463 -10.03 18.77 19.59
N GLN A 464 -11.20 18.16 19.71
CA GLN A 464 -12.48 18.84 19.43
C GLN A 464 -13.42 18.91 20.65
N ARG A 465 -12.90 19.34 21.81
CA ARG A 465 -13.68 19.54 23.05
C ARG A 465 -13.61 20.98 23.59
N ASP A 466 -13.35 21.96 22.73
CA ASP A 466 -13.01 23.33 23.14
C ASP A 466 -14.24 24.17 23.57
N GLU A 467 -15.47 23.70 23.32
CA GLU A 467 -16.69 24.51 23.55
C GLU A 467 -17.67 23.95 24.62
N SER A 468 -17.40 22.79 25.22
CA SER A 468 -18.31 22.17 26.20
C SER A 468 -18.05 22.62 27.65
N ALA A 469 -19.09 22.65 28.48
CA ALA A 469 -18.92 22.94 29.90
C ALA A 469 -18.08 21.84 30.58
N PRO A 470 -17.27 22.15 31.60
CA PRO A 470 -16.32 21.17 32.18
C PRO A 470 -16.97 19.87 32.72
N TRP A 471 -18.23 19.93 33.14
CA TRP A 471 -19.00 18.77 33.63
C TRP A 471 -19.59 17.92 32.49
N GLU A 472 -19.85 18.51 31.32
CA GLU A 472 -20.46 17.81 30.18
C GLU A 472 -19.55 16.70 29.69
N ASP A 473 -20.11 15.53 29.41
CA ASP A 473 -19.41 14.45 28.73
C ASP A 473 -20.19 14.02 27.49
N ARG A 474 -20.10 14.84 26.44
CA ARG A 474 -20.61 14.52 25.12
C ARG A 474 -19.69 13.48 24.48
N ALA A 475 -20.22 12.29 24.22
CA ALA A 475 -19.49 11.22 23.57
C ALA A 475 -19.47 11.48 22.07
N VAL A 476 -18.32 11.27 21.43
CA VAL A 476 -18.26 11.13 19.98
C VAL A 476 -18.15 9.63 19.74
N VAL A 477 -19.23 9.04 19.23
CA VAL A 477 -19.34 7.60 19.02
C VAL A 477 -19.29 7.29 17.53
N ALA A 478 -18.50 6.29 17.15
CA ALA A 478 -18.61 5.63 15.85
C ALA A 478 -19.91 4.83 15.82
N VAL A 479 -20.71 5.00 14.76
CA VAL A 479 -22.07 4.44 14.65
C VAL A 479 -22.12 3.35 13.60
N GLY A 480 -22.73 2.22 13.93
CA GLY A 480 -22.88 1.10 13.01
C GLY A 480 -24.01 0.16 13.39
N ARG A 481 -24.06 -0.99 12.73
CA ARG A 481 -24.99 -2.08 13.04
C ARG A 481 -24.26 -3.41 13.19
N THR A 482 -24.85 -4.29 13.98
CA THR A 482 -24.40 -5.67 14.16
C THR A 482 -25.26 -6.62 13.34
N GLY A 483 -24.74 -7.80 13.02
CA GLY A 483 -25.50 -8.84 12.32
C GLY A 483 -26.72 -9.37 13.11
N SER A 484 -26.78 -9.15 14.43
CA SER A 484 -27.89 -9.51 15.31
C SER A 484 -29.00 -8.45 15.40
N GLY A 485 -28.94 -7.40 14.57
CA GLY A 485 -30.00 -6.38 14.48
C GLY A 485 -29.92 -5.27 15.52
N TRP A 486 -28.75 -5.08 16.14
CA TRP A 486 -28.49 -3.95 17.04
C TRP A 486 -27.77 -2.83 16.30
N ALA A 487 -28.28 -1.60 16.38
CA ALA A 487 -27.47 -0.42 16.11
C ALA A 487 -26.54 -0.17 17.31
N PHE A 488 -25.32 0.28 17.05
CA PHE A 488 -24.35 0.57 18.11
C PHE A 488 -23.73 1.96 17.97
N GLY A 489 -23.29 2.49 19.10
CA GLY A 489 -22.38 3.63 19.20
C GLY A 489 -21.15 3.21 20.02
N PHE A 490 -19.95 3.43 19.49
CA PHE A 490 -18.68 3.07 20.14
C PHE A 490 -17.77 4.29 20.29
N ASP A 491 -17.40 4.63 21.53
CA ASP A 491 -16.43 5.68 21.83
C ASP A 491 -15.10 5.04 22.32
N PRO A 492 -14.05 5.07 21.48
CA PRO A 492 -12.72 4.53 21.78
C PRO A 492 -11.90 5.37 22.78
N ALA A 493 -12.35 6.58 23.09
CA ALA A 493 -11.60 7.59 23.83
C ALA A 493 -12.40 8.12 25.04
N ALA A 494 -13.19 7.25 25.66
CA ALA A 494 -14.02 7.59 26.80
C ALA A 494 -13.21 8.24 27.94
N ARG A 495 -13.83 9.16 28.70
CA ARG A 495 -13.15 9.91 29.76
C ARG A 495 -12.51 8.97 30.78
N THR A 496 -11.24 9.23 31.10
CA THR A 496 -10.41 8.42 32.01
C THR A 496 -10.88 8.40 33.47
N ARG A 497 -11.91 9.17 33.85
CA ARG A 497 -12.52 9.14 35.19
C ARG A 497 -13.64 8.10 35.32
N GLY A 498 -14.15 7.54 34.21
CA GLY A 498 -15.28 6.62 34.22
C GLY A 498 -16.60 7.26 34.70
N PRO A 499 -17.68 6.47 34.86
CA PRO A 499 -18.94 6.97 35.40
C PRO A 499 -18.76 7.40 36.86
N GLY A 500 -19.17 8.62 37.18
CA GLY A 500 -19.14 9.21 38.54
C GLY A 500 -20.54 9.56 39.05
N HIS A 501 -20.65 10.33 40.11
CA HIS A 501 -21.95 10.69 40.73
C HIS A 501 -22.85 11.59 39.85
N PHE A 502 -22.30 12.21 38.80
CA PHE A 502 -23.07 12.95 37.79
C PHE A 502 -23.50 12.08 36.60
N PHE A 503 -23.03 10.83 36.53
CA PHE A 503 -23.32 9.96 35.40
C PHE A 503 -24.82 9.67 35.30
N VAL A 504 -25.36 9.83 34.10
CA VAL A 504 -26.71 9.45 33.71
C VAL A 504 -26.58 8.57 32.49
N SER A 505 -27.00 7.31 32.62
CA SER A 505 -26.93 6.38 31.51
C SER A 505 -27.86 6.83 30.37
N PRO A 506 -27.37 6.84 29.11
CA PRO A 506 -28.22 7.12 27.96
C PRO A 506 -29.17 5.95 27.62
N ALA A 507 -29.08 4.78 28.29
CA ALA A 507 -29.88 3.60 27.97
C ALA A 507 -31.40 3.91 28.00
N ALA A 508 -31.86 4.65 29.01
CA ALA A 508 -33.25 5.09 29.11
C ALA A 508 -33.66 5.89 27.86
N GLU A 509 -32.89 6.89 27.47
CA GLU A 509 -33.20 7.71 26.30
C GLU A 509 -33.18 6.92 24.99
N ALA A 510 -32.17 6.06 24.85
CA ALA A 510 -31.96 5.22 23.68
C ALA A 510 -33.09 4.19 23.47
N SER A 511 -33.65 3.64 24.56
CA SER A 511 -34.72 2.65 24.51
C SER A 511 -36.13 3.23 24.27
N ARG A 512 -36.29 4.55 24.18
CA ARG A 512 -37.59 5.19 23.91
C ARG A 512 -38.23 4.75 22.58
N GLY A 513 -37.44 4.25 21.64
CA GLY A 513 -37.88 3.67 20.38
C GLY A 513 -38.60 2.31 20.49
N GLY A 514 -38.62 1.69 21.67
CA GLY A 514 -39.41 0.49 21.98
C GLY A 514 -38.62 -0.79 22.21
N GLY A 515 -37.38 -0.87 21.71
CA GLY A 515 -36.44 -1.99 21.96
C GLY A 515 -35.61 -1.82 23.23
N ARG A 516 -34.80 -2.85 23.56
CA ARG A 516 -33.83 -2.77 24.65
C ARG A 516 -32.64 -1.88 24.26
N ALA A 517 -32.06 -1.20 25.23
CA ALA A 517 -30.80 -0.50 25.10
C ALA A 517 -29.79 -0.98 26.15
N VAL A 518 -28.58 -1.28 25.71
CA VAL A 518 -27.48 -1.75 26.56
C VAL A 518 -26.36 -0.73 26.51
N VAL A 519 -25.90 -0.25 27.66
CA VAL A 519 -24.76 0.67 27.77
C VAL A 519 -23.66 0.00 28.58
N LEU A 520 -22.46 0.01 28.02
CA LEU A 520 -21.24 -0.49 28.64
C LEU A 520 -20.24 0.65 28.78
N TRP A 521 -19.56 0.74 29.92
CA TRP A 521 -18.38 1.60 30.08
C TRP A 521 -17.28 0.83 30.80
N MET A 522 -16.16 0.64 30.11
CA MET A 522 -14.96 -0.02 30.64
C MET A 522 -13.82 0.98 30.78
N ARG A 523 -13.10 0.91 31.90
CA ARG A 523 -11.84 1.62 32.12
C ARG A 523 -10.80 0.67 32.70
N ARG A 524 -9.59 0.68 32.12
CA ARG A 524 -8.43 -0.04 32.68
C ARG A 524 -7.65 0.81 33.68
N GLY A 525 -7.10 0.15 34.70
CA GLY A 525 -6.16 0.68 35.66
C GLY A 525 -4.77 0.84 35.08
N ARG A 526 -3.85 1.44 35.86
CA ARG A 526 -2.44 1.61 35.45
C ARG A 526 -1.68 0.29 35.30
N ASP A 527 -2.19 -0.76 35.93
CA ASP A 527 -1.73 -2.15 35.88
C ASP A 527 -2.34 -2.94 34.70
N GLY A 528 -3.21 -2.33 33.90
CA GLY A 528 -3.91 -2.98 32.80
C GLY A 528 -5.11 -3.82 33.21
N LEU A 529 -5.44 -3.90 34.51
CA LEU A 529 -6.63 -4.60 35.02
C LEU A 529 -7.87 -3.71 34.87
N PRO A 530 -9.09 -4.27 34.74
CA PRO A 530 -10.30 -3.46 34.71
C PRO A 530 -10.49 -2.72 36.04
N ALA A 531 -10.41 -1.39 35.99
CA ALA A 531 -10.56 -0.52 37.16
C ALA A 531 -12.02 -0.07 37.35
N VAL A 532 -12.80 0.00 36.27
CA VAL A 532 -14.26 0.21 36.31
C VAL A 532 -14.91 -0.58 35.18
N PHE A 533 -15.99 -1.30 35.51
CA PHE A 533 -16.91 -1.89 34.53
C PHE A 533 -18.33 -1.49 34.90
N HIS A 534 -19.01 -0.75 34.03
CA HIS A 534 -20.40 -0.35 34.22
C HIS A 534 -21.27 -0.96 33.14
N LEU A 535 -22.41 -1.52 33.54
CA LEU A 535 -23.48 -1.96 32.66
C LEU A 535 -24.79 -1.29 33.09
N SER A 536 -25.58 -0.84 32.12
CA SER A 536 -26.98 -0.50 32.35
C SER A 536 -27.83 -0.94 31.18
N VAL A 537 -29.00 -1.50 31.49
CA VAL A 537 -29.96 -2.02 30.51
C VAL A 537 -31.29 -1.33 30.73
N ALA A 538 -31.89 -0.85 29.65
CA ALA A 538 -33.17 -0.16 29.68
C ALA A 538 -34.09 -0.68 28.58
N GLU A 539 -35.39 -0.53 28.77
CA GLU A 539 -36.41 -0.86 27.78
C GLU A 539 -37.54 0.19 27.88
N ARG A 540 -38.02 0.67 26.73
CA ARG A 540 -39.15 1.63 26.65
C ARG A 540 -39.00 2.88 27.52
N GLY A 541 -37.78 3.40 27.63
CA GLY A 541 -37.53 4.63 28.41
C GLY A 541 -37.15 4.42 29.86
N GLU A 542 -37.21 3.18 30.37
CA GLU A 542 -37.01 2.86 31.79
C GLU A 542 -35.80 1.96 31.98
N VAL A 543 -34.93 2.28 32.95
CA VAL A 543 -33.79 1.44 33.30
C VAL A 543 -34.28 0.21 34.06
N LEU A 544 -34.08 -0.97 33.48
CA LEU A 544 -34.46 -2.26 34.07
C LEU A 544 -33.51 -2.63 35.21
N TYR A 545 -32.20 -2.58 34.94
CA TYR A 545 -31.15 -2.84 35.92
C TYR A 545 -29.83 -2.22 35.47
N ALA A 546 -28.93 -2.02 36.43
CA ALA A 546 -27.58 -1.54 36.21
C ALA A 546 -26.64 -2.05 37.31
N PHE A 547 -25.37 -2.19 36.98
CA PHE A 547 -24.33 -2.39 37.98
C PHE A 547 -23.02 -1.69 37.61
N THR A 548 -22.22 -1.38 38.62
CA THR A 548 -20.86 -0.86 38.45
C THR A 548 -19.90 -1.64 39.34
N VAL A 549 -18.89 -2.25 38.74
CA VAL A 549 -17.78 -2.91 39.43
C VAL A 549 -16.61 -1.95 39.53
N ARG A 550 -16.07 -1.74 40.73
CA ARG A 550 -14.86 -0.93 41.01
C ARG A 550 -13.93 -1.73 41.92
N GLY A 551 -12.94 -2.41 41.33
CA GLY A 551 -12.14 -3.37 42.08
C GLY A 551 -13.04 -4.49 42.63
N THR A 552 -13.12 -4.63 43.95
CA THR A 552 -13.99 -5.62 44.62
C THR A 552 -15.40 -5.11 44.91
N ASP A 553 -15.63 -3.80 44.78
CA ASP A 553 -16.92 -3.20 45.12
C ASP A 553 -17.90 -3.29 43.95
N VAL A 554 -19.14 -3.70 44.23
CA VAL A 554 -20.21 -3.82 43.24
C VAL A 554 -21.42 -3.02 43.69
N GLU A 555 -21.71 -1.94 42.98
CA GLU A 555 -22.94 -1.15 43.13
C GLU A 555 -24.00 -1.71 42.16
N ARG A 556 -25.22 -1.98 42.64
CA ARG A 556 -26.31 -2.53 41.83
C ARG A 556 -27.57 -1.67 41.94
N SER A 557 -28.35 -1.64 40.87
CA SER A 557 -29.70 -1.06 40.81
C SER A 557 -30.60 -1.99 40.00
N GLY A 558 -31.80 -2.26 40.49
CA GLY A 558 -32.73 -3.22 39.85
C GLY A 558 -32.30 -4.69 39.96
N PRO A 559 -33.13 -5.62 39.45
CA PRO A 559 -32.85 -7.06 39.48
C PRO A 559 -31.92 -7.47 38.33
N VAL A 560 -30.61 -7.52 38.59
CA VAL A 560 -29.61 -8.00 37.60
C VAL A 560 -29.82 -9.51 37.37
N PRO A 561 -29.94 -9.98 36.11
CA PRO A 561 -30.05 -11.41 35.79
C PRO A 561 -28.85 -12.23 36.26
N GLU A 562 -29.06 -13.49 36.62
CA GLU A 562 -28.01 -14.40 37.12
C GLU A 562 -26.85 -14.57 36.11
N ALA A 563 -27.18 -14.67 34.81
CA ALA A 563 -26.19 -14.77 33.74
C ALA A 563 -25.25 -13.56 33.65
N LEU A 564 -25.66 -12.41 34.19
CA LEU A 564 -24.90 -11.16 34.17
C LEU A 564 -24.40 -10.74 35.56
N ASP A 565 -24.71 -11.49 36.63
CA ASP A 565 -24.33 -11.09 37.98
C ASP A 565 -22.79 -11.14 38.14
N PRO A 566 -22.11 -10.02 38.43
CA PRO A 566 -20.67 -9.99 38.58
C PRO A 566 -20.14 -11.00 39.60
N ALA A 567 -20.90 -11.32 40.65
CA ALA A 567 -20.47 -12.29 41.66
C ALA A 567 -20.36 -13.72 41.09
N GLY A 568 -21.27 -14.09 40.19
CA GLY A 568 -21.25 -15.39 39.51
C GLY A 568 -20.24 -15.43 38.38
N VAL A 569 -20.30 -14.44 37.47
CA VAL A 569 -19.47 -14.37 36.26
C VAL A 569 -17.97 -14.28 36.59
N LEU A 570 -17.61 -13.52 37.63
CA LEU A 570 -16.22 -13.32 38.04
C LEU A 570 -15.71 -14.39 39.03
N SER A 571 -16.54 -15.35 39.41
CA SER A 571 -16.16 -16.41 40.35
C SER A 571 -14.98 -17.24 39.82
N GLY A 572 -13.91 -17.36 40.61
CA GLY A 572 -12.71 -18.11 40.26
C GLY A 572 -11.92 -17.54 39.07
N ALA A 573 -12.13 -16.27 38.71
CA ALA A 573 -11.37 -15.58 37.66
C ALA A 573 -10.23 -14.76 38.28
N ASP A 574 -9.02 -14.85 37.70
CA ASP A 574 -7.96 -13.89 37.97
C ASP A 574 -8.33 -12.52 37.38
N GLY A 575 -7.84 -11.43 38.00
CA GLY A 575 -8.22 -10.06 37.63
C GLY A 575 -8.00 -9.71 36.14
N THR A 576 -7.06 -10.39 35.48
CA THR A 576 -6.77 -10.21 34.05
C THR A 576 -7.85 -10.75 33.11
N ASP A 577 -8.70 -11.67 33.57
CA ASP A 577 -9.77 -12.29 32.77
C ASP A 577 -11.16 -11.70 33.05
N HIS A 578 -11.27 -10.78 34.02
CA HIS A 578 -12.55 -10.19 34.44
C HIS A 578 -13.28 -9.50 33.29
N GLU A 579 -12.57 -8.68 32.51
CA GLU A 579 -13.13 -7.99 31.35
C GLU A 579 -13.65 -9.00 30.32
N ARG A 580 -12.83 -10.00 29.96
CA ARG A 580 -13.19 -11.02 28.96
C ARG A 580 -14.43 -11.82 29.36
N ARG A 581 -14.54 -12.23 30.63
CA ARG A 581 -15.71 -13.00 31.11
C ARG A 581 -16.99 -12.17 31.11
N LEU A 582 -16.93 -10.91 31.53
CA LEU A 582 -18.10 -10.02 31.50
C LEU A 582 -18.55 -9.73 30.07
N LEU A 583 -17.60 -9.52 29.13
CA LEU A 583 -17.92 -9.36 27.71
C LEU A 583 -18.54 -10.62 27.10
N ALA A 584 -18.03 -11.81 27.45
CA ALA A 584 -18.61 -13.07 27.01
C ALA A 584 -20.04 -13.28 27.53
N ALA A 585 -20.31 -12.90 28.78
CA ALA A 585 -21.67 -12.97 29.34
C ALA A 585 -22.65 -12.03 28.61
N LEU A 586 -22.20 -10.84 28.20
CA LEU A 586 -23.01 -9.92 27.38
C LEU A 586 -23.27 -10.47 25.97
N GLU A 587 -22.28 -11.10 25.37
CA GLU A 587 -22.43 -11.78 24.08
C GLU A 587 -23.44 -12.92 24.17
N GLU A 588 -23.38 -13.75 25.22
CA GLU A 588 -24.31 -14.88 25.41
C GLU A 588 -25.75 -14.42 25.70
N GLU A 589 -25.94 -13.42 26.57
CA GLU A 589 -27.26 -12.94 26.97
C GLU A 589 -27.98 -12.17 25.85
N PHE A 590 -27.23 -11.38 25.06
CA PHE A 590 -27.83 -10.41 24.13
C PHE A 590 -27.44 -10.62 22.66
N GLY A 591 -26.45 -11.49 22.36
CA GLY A 591 -25.90 -11.63 21.02
C GLY A 591 -25.16 -10.39 20.53
N LEU A 592 -24.54 -9.62 21.43
CA LEU A 592 -23.83 -8.39 21.10
C LEU A 592 -22.48 -8.67 20.45
N SER A 593 -22.13 -7.85 19.47
CA SER A 593 -20.83 -7.86 18.81
C SER A 593 -20.42 -6.45 18.39
N LEU A 594 -19.16 -6.29 17.98
CA LEU A 594 -18.66 -5.06 17.38
C LEU A 594 -17.67 -5.37 16.24
N PRO A 595 -17.74 -4.65 15.11
CA PRO A 595 -16.84 -4.86 13.98
C PRO A 595 -15.47 -4.26 14.27
N ARG A 596 -14.51 -5.11 14.62
CA ARG A 596 -13.13 -4.71 14.96
C ARG A 596 -12.49 -3.93 13.81
N HIS A 597 -12.58 -4.44 12.59
CA HIS A 597 -11.95 -3.88 11.40
C HIS A 597 -12.51 -2.51 11.07
N ALA A 598 -13.84 -2.35 11.04
CA ALA A 598 -14.47 -1.07 10.76
C ALA A 598 -14.13 0.02 11.79
N LEU A 599 -14.06 -0.37 13.07
CA LEU A 599 -13.65 0.52 14.17
C LEU A 599 -12.16 0.88 14.11
N ALA A 600 -11.32 -0.11 13.81
CA ALA A 600 -9.87 0.07 13.72
C ALA A 600 -9.50 0.95 12.52
N GLU A 601 -10.16 0.78 11.37
CA GLU A 601 -9.88 1.48 10.12
C GLU A 601 -10.67 2.79 9.93
N GLY A 602 -11.69 3.07 10.77
CA GLY A 602 -12.41 4.35 10.77
C GLY A 602 -13.39 4.54 9.64
N ILE A 603 -14.02 3.44 9.25
CA ILE A 603 -15.00 3.39 8.16
C ILE A 603 -16.33 4.02 8.58
N LEU A 604 -16.63 3.98 9.87
CA LEU A 604 -17.94 4.30 10.41
C LEU A 604 -18.17 5.82 10.54
N PRO A 605 -19.40 6.29 10.29
CA PRO A 605 -19.79 7.66 10.60
C PRO A 605 -19.76 7.91 12.11
N GLU A 606 -19.61 9.18 12.51
CA GLU A 606 -19.59 9.56 13.93
C GLU A 606 -20.85 10.33 14.33
N LEU A 607 -21.20 10.24 15.61
CA LEU A 607 -22.30 10.98 16.25
C LEU A 607 -21.82 11.61 17.56
N THR A 608 -22.07 12.91 17.73
CA THR A 608 -21.95 13.56 19.04
C THR A 608 -23.24 13.35 19.84
N THR A 609 -23.14 12.66 20.98
CA THR A 609 -24.27 12.39 21.85
C THR A 609 -24.55 13.56 22.80
N ARG A 610 -25.75 13.59 23.39
CA ARG A 610 -26.01 14.37 24.61
C ARG A 610 -24.99 14.01 25.70
N SER A 611 -24.84 14.90 26.67
CA SER A 611 -23.96 14.65 27.80
C SER A 611 -24.40 13.42 28.59
N TRP A 612 -23.49 12.47 28.80
CA TRP A 612 -23.70 11.31 29.70
C TRP A 612 -23.58 11.71 31.17
N ASN A 613 -23.37 13.00 31.45
CA ASN A 613 -23.42 13.60 32.78
C ASN A 613 -24.55 14.60 32.86
N ARG A 614 -25.27 14.61 34.00
CA ARG A 614 -26.17 15.72 34.35
C ARG A 614 -25.38 16.93 34.86
N ALA A 615 -25.98 18.11 34.74
CA ALA A 615 -25.47 19.30 35.39
C ALA A 615 -25.45 19.14 36.92
N PRO A 616 -24.44 19.71 37.61
CA PRO A 616 -24.47 19.86 39.06
C PRO A 616 -25.70 20.67 39.50
N ARG A 617 -26.37 20.21 40.55
CA ARG A 617 -27.51 20.93 41.16
C ARG A 617 -27.03 21.89 42.24
N GLU A 618 -27.88 22.83 42.60
CA GLU A 618 -27.62 23.74 43.72
C GLU A 618 -27.30 22.94 45.00
N GLY A 619 -26.16 23.23 45.64
CA GLY A 619 -25.67 22.52 46.82
C GLY A 619 -24.74 21.33 46.56
N GLU A 620 -24.54 20.90 45.31
CA GLU A 620 -23.58 19.83 44.97
C GLU A 620 -22.18 20.39 44.68
N ALA A 621 -21.14 19.74 45.20
CA ALA A 621 -19.76 20.16 44.98
C ALA A 621 -19.25 19.73 43.60
N PHE A 622 -18.84 20.70 42.77
CA PHE A 622 -18.15 20.46 41.49
C PHE A 622 -16.93 21.38 41.36
N ALA A 623 -15.77 20.81 41.03
CA ALA A 623 -14.53 21.56 40.82
C ALA A 623 -13.79 21.05 39.58
N TYR A 624 -13.24 21.98 38.79
CA TYR A 624 -12.41 21.69 37.63
C TYR A 624 -11.19 22.62 37.60
N ALA A 625 -10.14 22.19 36.91
CA ALA A 625 -8.93 22.97 36.68
C ALA A 625 -8.54 22.86 35.21
N THR A 626 -8.30 24.00 34.56
CA THR A 626 -7.82 24.07 33.17
C THR A 626 -6.32 24.35 33.19
N VAL A 627 -5.53 23.53 32.49
CA VAL A 627 -4.07 23.71 32.39
C VAL A 627 -3.74 23.98 30.93
N THR A 628 -3.35 25.21 30.61
CA THR A 628 -2.90 25.59 29.27
C THR A 628 -1.38 25.42 29.18
N ILE A 629 -0.92 24.55 28.28
CA ILE A 629 0.51 24.35 28.02
C ILE A 629 0.83 25.05 26.70
N SER A 630 1.52 26.19 26.76
CA SER A 630 2.04 26.85 25.55
C SER A 630 3.32 26.14 25.09
N PRO A 631 3.43 25.71 23.82
CA PRO A 631 4.68 25.21 23.29
C PRO A 631 5.73 26.34 23.26
N ARG A 632 6.98 26.01 23.62
CA ARG A 632 8.13 26.92 23.51
C ARG A 632 8.79 26.82 22.15
#